data_AF-A0A2M7MQL1-F1
#
_entry.id   AF-A0A2M7MQL1-F1
#
_cell.length_a   1.000
_cell.length_b   1.000
_cell.length_c   1.000
_cell.angle_alpha   90.00
_cell.angle_beta   90.00
_cell.angle_gamma   90.00
#
_symmetry.space_group_name_H-M   'P 1'
#
loop_
_entity.id
_entity.type
_entity.pdbx_description
1 polymer ?
#
loop_
_entity_poly.entity_id
_entity_poly.type
_entity_poly.pdbx_seq_one_letter_code
_entity_poly.pdbx_strand_id
1 'polypeptide(L)'
;MVVTKSVEIGGKLFTIETGRFAKQAGGAVMVTYGETMVLVTAVASEQAKEEQDFFPLQVEYREKTSAAGKFPGGFIKREGRPTEKEILTSRLIDRPIRPLFPAEFLNETQVVATVYSFDTENDADMLAACGASAALSISDIPFSGPIAEVRVGAVHGELIVNPTRQQIAESDLELVVAGTSDSIMMVEGEANEVSEDVMLKAIQFAHNEIKKLVQLQKDFTAACGKTKRVVEKKETSQELFDEVSALANEKLQKIVASILTKEERSAKNKELNELVLTSLEEKFPEQKKNMKTILHDLEKNLVRKRILSEGLRLDGRNTTQVRPITVELGVLPRTHGSALFTRGETQSLTTVTLGTKNDEQIIDGLNEESTKRFLLHYNFPPFCVGEVGRMTGVGRREIGHGNLAERSLKIMAPNESEFPYTVRIISDILESNGSSSMATVCAGSLAMMDGGVPLKKAIAGIAMGLVKEENQFAVLTDILGNEDHLGDMDFKVAGTIDGITGFQMDIKIEGISFEILEKALNQAKAGRLHILGIMNEAISKPRESLSKYAPHLISIKVETDQIGMIIGPGGKTIQGMQRLFGVDININDDGVVNIASPNAEGAKKCKEYIKQMTATPEVGEIYDGVITKIMDFGAFVEILPGKEGLLHISQIDNKRVNKVTDYFKEGDKVRVKLLKVENGKFSLSRKELLNEAGEEITK
;
A
#
# COMPACT_ATOMS: atom_id res chain seq x y z
N MET A 1 -39.32 6.51 -17.02
CA MET A 1 -39.13 7.94 -16.68
C MET A 1 -37.69 8.12 -16.25
N VAL A 2 -37.01 9.17 -16.70
CA VAL A 2 -35.65 9.50 -16.20
C VAL A 2 -35.82 10.35 -14.96
N VAL A 3 -35.12 10.01 -13.88
CA VAL A 3 -35.14 10.76 -12.62
C VAL A 3 -33.70 11.17 -12.32
N THR A 4 -33.51 12.46 -12.03
CA THR A 4 -32.21 13.05 -11.72
C THR A 4 -32.34 13.90 -10.46
N LYS A 5 -31.39 13.76 -9.54
CA LYS A 5 -31.27 14.57 -8.33
C LYS A 5 -29.81 14.98 -8.15
N SER A 6 -29.59 16.17 -7.61
CA SER A 6 -28.24 16.70 -7.40
C SER A 6 -28.12 17.46 -6.08
N VAL A 7 -26.92 17.51 -5.53
CA VAL A 7 -26.56 18.32 -4.37
C VAL A 7 -25.17 18.93 -4.57
N GLU A 8 -24.93 20.11 -4.05
CA GLU A 8 -23.60 20.71 -4.04
C GLU A 8 -22.76 20.15 -2.89
N ILE A 9 -21.54 19.71 -3.18
CA ILE A 9 -20.55 19.23 -2.22
C ILE A 9 -19.15 19.58 -2.75
N GLY A 10 -18.25 20.05 -1.89
CA GLY A 10 -16.89 20.41 -2.31
C GLY A 10 -16.83 21.47 -3.43
N GLY A 11 -17.85 22.33 -3.54
CA GLY A 11 -17.96 23.35 -4.59
C GLY A 11 -18.32 22.81 -5.99
N LYS A 12 -18.66 21.52 -6.12
CA LYS A 12 -19.09 20.90 -7.38
C LYS A 12 -20.46 20.23 -7.20
N LEU A 13 -21.17 20.04 -8.30
CA LEU A 13 -22.47 19.38 -8.29
C LEU A 13 -22.30 17.85 -8.33
N PHE A 14 -22.79 17.17 -7.30
CA PHE A 14 -22.90 15.71 -7.26
C PHE A 14 -24.29 15.29 -7.73
N THR A 15 -24.36 14.50 -8.80
CA THR A 15 -25.62 14.15 -9.48
C THR A 15 -25.81 12.65 -9.55
N ILE A 16 -27.05 12.19 -9.31
CA ILE A 16 -27.48 10.79 -9.47
C ILE A 16 -28.64 10.76 -10.46
N GLU A 17 -28.52 9.92 -11.51
CA GLU A 17 -29.54 9.70 -12.54
C GLU A 17 -29.95 8.23 -12.62
N THR A 18 -31.23 7.92 -12.80
CA THR A 18 -31.72 6.58 -13.17
C THR A 18 -32.76 6.62 -14.29
N GLY A 19 -33.08 5.46 -14.87
CA GLY A 19 -34.11 5.28 -15.89
C GLY A 19 -33.63 5.44 -17.33
N ARG A 20 -32.37 5.87 -17.53
CA ARG A 20 -31.72 5.96 -18.85
C ARG A 20 -30.88 4.72 -19.18
N PHE A 21 -29.99 4.30 -18.29
CA PHE A 21 -29.01 3.23 -18.51
C PHE A 21 -29.36 1.94 -17.75
N ALA A 22 -28.90 0.79 -18.25
CA ALA A 22 -28.97 -0.53 -17.60
C ALA A 22 -30.34 -0.91 -16.99
N LYS A 23 -31.43 -0.63 -17.72
CA LYS A 23 -32.82 -0.74 -17.22
C LYS A 23 -33.27 -2.15 -16.80
N GLN A 24 -32.50 -3.18 -17.15
CA GLN A 24 -32.77 -4.57 -16.77
C GLN A 24 -32.24 -4.94 -15.37
N ALA A 25 -31.36 -4.12 -14.78
CA ALA A 25 -30.86 -4.37 -13.44
C ALA A 25 -31.96 -4.20 -12.36
N GLY A 26 -31.72 -4.77 -11.18
CA GLY A 26 -32.55 -4.56 -9.99
C GLY A 26 -32.60 -3.07 -9.64
N GLY A 27 -31.43 -2.43 -9.61
CA GLY A 27 -31.27 -0.97 -9.59
C GLY A 27 -30.07 -0.56 -10.45
N ALA A 28 -30.17 0.61 -11.10
CA ALA A 28 -29.08 1.17 -11.89
C ALA A 28 -29.05 2.69 -11.78
N VAL A 29 -27.88 3.25 -11.52
CA VAL A 29 -27.67 4.70 -11.42
C VAL A 29 -26.43 5.13 -12.17
N MET A 30 -26.50 6.28 -12.83
CA MET A 30 -25.32 7.01 -13.31
C MET A 30 -25.02 8.10 -12.30
N VAL A 31 -23.81 8.08 -11.73
CA VAL A 31 -23.32 9.10 -10.81
C VAL A 31 -22.36 10.02 -11.53
N THR A 32 -22.46 11.32 -11.31
CA THR A 32 -21.61 12.34 -11.94
C THR A 32 -21.14 13.37 -10.92
N TYR A 33 -19.84 13.65 -10.92
CA TYR A 33 -19.21 14.71 -10.12
C TYR A 33 -18.06 15.30 -10.94
N GLY A 34 -18.15 16.59 -11.28
CA GLY A 34 -17.33 17.15 -12.35
C GLY A 34 -17.67 16.50 -13.70
N GLU A 35 -16.67 16.01 -14.41
CA GLU A 35 -16.85 15.23 -15.66
C GLU A 35 -16.58 13.73 -15.45
N THR A 36 -16.25 13.33 -14.22
CA THR A 36 -16.15 11.91 -13.84
C THR A 36 -17.55 11.29 -13.73
N MET A 37 -17.75 10.16 -14.41
CA MET A 37 -19.02 9.44 -14.49
C MET A 37 -18.85 7.95 -14.22
N VAL A 38 -19.66 7.44 -13.29
CA VAL A 38 -19.67 6.03 -12.89
C VAL A 38 -21.07 5.45 -13.02
N LEU A 39 -21.22 4.40 -13.84
CA LEU A 39 -22.45 3.61 -13.90
C LEU A 39 -22.38 2.53 -12.82
N VAL A 40 -23.35 2.50 -11.93
CA VAL A 40 -23.44 1.49 -10.87
C VAL A 40 -24.75 0.72 -10.97
N THR A 41 -24.67 -0.60 -10.94
CA THR A 41 -25.81 -1.51 -11.03
C THR A 41 -25.83 -2.48 -9.85
N ALA A 42 -27.02 -2.77 -9.33
CA ALA A 42 -27.26 -3.79 -8.31
C ALA A 42 -28.26 -4.82 -8.83
N VAL A 43 -27.91 -6.10 -8.70
CA VAL A 43 -28.72 -7.25 -9.13
C VAL A 43 -28.67 -8.31 -8.05
N ALA A 44 -29.82 -8.91 -7.71
CA ALA A 44 -29.87 -10.06 -6.83
C ALA A 44 -30.71 -11.18 -7.46
N SER A 45 -30.26 -12.43 -7.29
CA SER A 45 -31.01 -13.62 -7.69
C SER A 45 -32.40 -13.63 -7.04
N GLU A 46 -33.39 -14.24 -7.69
CA GLU A 46 -34.75 -14.33 -7.13
C GLU A 46 -34.79 -15.25 -5.91
N GLN A 47 -34.03 -16.34 -5.94
CA GLN A 47 -33.93 -17.34 -4.87
C GLN A 47 -32.49 -17.45 -4.37
N ALA A 48 -32.34 -17.75 -3.08
CA ALA A 48 -31.07 -18.17 -2.51
C ALA A 48 -30.75 -19.61 -2.96
N LYS A 49 -29.46 -19.95 -3.06
CA LYS A 49 -29.03 -21.32 -3.34
C LYS A 49 -29.38 -22.23 -2.16
N GLU A 50 -29.73 -23.48 -2.46
CA GLU A 50 -29.90 -24.52 -1.42
C GLU A 50 -28.60 -24.64 -0.61
N GLU A 51 -28.73 -24.83 0.71
CA GLU A 51 -27.61 -24.98 1.65
C GLU A 51 -26.63 -23.79 1.74
N GLN A 52 -27.05 -22.59 1.31
CA GLN A 52 -26.23 -21.38 1.47
C GLN A 52 -26.08 -21.01 2.97
N ASP A 53 -24.84 -20.89 3.42
CA ASP A 53 -24.49 -20.59 4.83
C ASP A 53 -23.96 -19.18 5.05
N PHE A 54 -23.72 -18.41 3.99
CA PHE A 54 -23.21 -17.04 4.05
C PHE A 54 -23.87 -16.14 3.01
N PHE A 55 -23.91 -14.84 3.25
CA PHE A 55 -24.45 -13.88 2.27
C PHE A 55 -23.47 -13.69 1.09
N PRO A 56 -23.81 -14.14 -0.14
CA PRO A 56 -22.92 -14.05 -1.30
C PRO A 56 -23.06 -12.68 -1.98
N LEU A 57 -22.50 -11.65 -1.34
CA LEU A 57 -22.32 -10.33 -1.94
C LEU A 57 -20.99 -10.26 -2.68
N GLN A 58 -21.06 -9.91 -3.97
CA GLN A 58 -19.92 -9.59 -4.81
C GLN A 58 -19.99 -8.12 -5.24
N VAL A 59 -18.92 -7.37 -4.95
CA VAL A 59 -18.75 -6.01 -5.44
C VAL A 59 -17.62 -5.99 -6.46
N GLU A 60 -17.87 -5.41 -7.63
CA GLU A 60 -16.88 -5.20 -8.68
C GLU A 60 -16.81 -3.72 -9.02
N TYR A 61 -15.64 -3.11 -8.88
CA TYR A 61 -15.33 -1.81 -9.43
C TYR A 61 -14.37 -1.99 -10.61
N ARG A 62 -14.71 -1.41 -11.77
CA ARG A 62 -13.94 -1.53 -13.01
C ARG A 62 -13.67 -0.17 -13.65
N GLU A 63 -12.42 0.04 -14.04
CA GLU A 63 -11.96 1.20 -14.77
C GLU A 63 -11.85 0.87 -16.26
N LYS A 64 -12.51 1.64 -17.12
CA LYS A 64 -12.34 1.55 -18.57
C LYS A 64 -11.31 2.56 -19.00
N THR A 65 -10.22 2.13 -19.63
CA THR A 65 -9.16 3.04 -20.11
C THR A 65 -9.69 4.08 -21.10
N SER A 66 -10.75 3.74 -21.83
CA SER A 66 -11.49 4.67 -22.68
C SER A 66 -12.14 5.84 -21.91
N ALA A 67 -12.41 5.69 -20.61
CA ALA A 67 -12.92 6.77 -19.75
C ALA A 67 -11.94 7.94 -19.64
N ALA A 68 -10.64 7.67 -19.81
CA ALA A 68 -9.58 8.67 -19.88
C ALA A 68 -9.05 8.86 -21.32
N GLY A 69 -9.72 8.31 -22.33
CA GLY A 69 -9.27 8.39 -23.73
C GLY A 69 -7.98 7.61 -24.04
N LYS A 70 -7.59 6.65 -23.18
CA LYS A 70 -6.36 5.86 -23.30
C LYS A 70 -6.62 4.47 -23.90
N PHE A 71 -5.59 3.89 -24.52
CA PHE A 71 -5.53 2.45 -24.76
C PHE A 71 -4.94 1.75 -23.53
N PRO A 72 -5.38 0.52 -23.20
CA PRO A 72 -4.71 -0.28 -22.18
C PRO A 72 -3.24 -0.53 -22.52
N GLY A 73 -2.39 -0.46 -21.50
CA GLY A 73 -1.00 -0.90 -21.57
C GLY A 73 -0.86 -2.40 -21.87
N GLY A 74 0.38 -2.85 -22.04
CA GLY A 74 0.70 -4.25 -22.34
C GLY A 74 0.45 -4.66 -23.80
N PHE A 75 0.65 -5.96 -24.07
CA PHE A 75 0.56 -6.52 -25.43
C PHE A 75 -0.88 -6.64 -25.92
N ILE A 76 -1.80 -7.06 -25.04
CA ILE A 76 -3.23 -7.17 -25.34
C ILE A 76 -3.88 -5.82 -25.04
N LYS A 77 -4.40 -5.14 -26.07
CA LYS A 77 -5.06 -3.82 -25.96
C LYS A 77 -6.50 -3.90 -25.43
N ARG A 78 -6.67 -4.59 -24.30
CA ARG A 78 -7.95 -4.81 -23.62
C ARG A 78 -7.73 -4.91 -22.12
N GLU A 79 -8.61 -4.33 -21.31
CA GLU A 79 -8.56 -4.47 -19.86
C GLU A 79 -8.67 -5.95 -19.45
N GLY A 80 -7.74 -6.40 -18.62
CA GLY A 80 -7.62 -7.78 -18.18
C GLY A 80 -8.03 -7.97 -16.72
N ARG A 81 -7.15 -8.65 -15.97
CA ARG A 81 -7.32 -8.86 -14.52
C ARG A 81 -7.53 -7.52 -13.79
N PRO A 82 -8.32 -7.50 -12.71
CA PRO A 82 -8.47 -6.30 -11.89
C PRO A 82 -7.12 -5.74 -11.43
N THR A 83 -6.95 -4.42 -11.49
CA THR A 83 -5.80 -3.71 -10.93
C THR A 83 -5.86 -3.67 -9.41
N GLU A 84 -4.77 -3.27 -8.76
CA GLU A 84 -4.76 -3.06 -7.30
C GLU A 84 -5.82 -2.04 -6.88
N LYS A 85 -5.88 -0.89 -7.59
CA LYS A 85 -6.92 0.13 -7.37
C LYS A 85 -8.32 -0.45 -7.52
N GLU A 86 -8.58 -1.24 -8.57
CA GLU A 86 -9.90 -1.82 -8.79
C GLU A 86 -10.33 -2.77 -7.65
N ILE A 87 -9.40 -3.57 -7.13
CA ILE A 87 -9.64 -4.47 -6.01
C ILE A 87 -9.87 -3.70 -4.71
N LEU A 88 -9.04 -2.68 -4.44
CA LEU A 88 -9.14 -1.85 -3.25
C LEU A 88 -10.46 -1.08 -3.22
N THR A 89 -10.83 -0.42 -4.31
CA THR A 89 -12.12 0.28 -4.42
C THR A 89 -13.30 -0.68 -4.30
N SER A 90 -13.21 -1.89 -4.87
CA SER A 90 -14.25 -2.91 -4.67
C SER A 90 -14.45 -3.25 -3.18
N ARG A 91 -13.35 -3.33 -2.41
CA ARG A 91 -13.41 -3.56 -0.97
C ARG A 91 -13.93 -2.36 -0.19
N LEU A 92 -13.52 -1.16 -0.59
CA LEU A 92 -13.94 0.11 -0.01
C LEU A 92 -15.47 0.24 -0.08
N ILE A 93 -16.08 -0.15 -1.21
CA ILE A 93 -17.54 -0.18 -1.40
C ILE A 93 -18.19 -1.32 -0.61
N ASP A 94 -17.61 -2.52 -0.60
CA ASP A 94 -18.19 -3.72 0.06
C ASP A 94 -18.32 -3.57 1.59
N ARG A 95 -17.27 -3.03 2.23
CA ARG A 95 -17.16 -2.89 3.69
C ARG A 95 -18.36 -2.17 4.34
N PRO A 96 -18.76 -0.96 3.92
CA PRO A 96 -19.87 -0.23 4.53
C PRO A 96 -21.26 -0.75 4.15
N ILE A 97 -21.43 -1.40 2.99
CA ILE A 97 -22.76 -1.87 2.56
C ILE A 97 -23.10 -3.26 3.12
N ARG A 98 -22.11 -4.13 3.31
CA ARG A 98 -22.31 -5.53 3.72
C ARG A 98 -23.08 -5.67 5.05
N PRO A 99 -22.82 -4.88 6.11
CA PRO A 99 -23.56 -4.98 7.36
C PRO A 99 -25.04 -4.54 7.27
N LEU A 100 -25.43 -3.86 6.19
CA LEU A 100 -26.77 -3.29 6.03
C LEU A 100 -27.75 -4.22 5.33
N PHE A 101 -27.33 -5.44 5.01
CA PHE A 101 -28.22 -6.48 4.52
C PHE A 101 -28.81 -7.28 5.70
N PRO A 102 -30.10 -7.65 5.67
CA PRO A 102 -30.68 -8.53 6.67
C PRO A 102 -29.91 -9.87 6.74
N ALA A 103 -29.69 -10.40 7.94
CA ALA A 103 -28.90 -11.62 8.15
C ALA A 103 -29.49 -12.85 7.43
N GLU A 104 -30.82 -12.88 7.29
CA GLU A 104 -31.57 -13.94 6.62
C GLU A 104 -31.56 -13.82 5.08
N PHE A 105 -31.07 -12.70 4.53
CA PHE A 105 -31.00 -12.49 3.09
C PHE A 105 -29.75 -13.15 2.49
N LEU A 106 -29.91 -14.32 1.90
CA LEU A 106 -28.82 -15.15 1.37
C LEU A 106 -28.81 -15.25 -0.16
N ASN A 107 -29.56 -14.38 -0.83
CA ASN A 107 -29.61 -14.32 -2.29
C ASN A 107 -28.28 -13.80 -2.86
N GLU A 108 -27.82 -14.42 -3.93
CA GLU A 108 -26.61 -13.98 -4.64
C GLU A 108 -26.82 -12.57 -5.15
N THR A 109 -25.98 -11.65 -4.68
CA THR A 109 -26.13 -10.22 -4.93
C THR A 109 -24.84 -9.68 -5.52
N GLN A 110 -24.96 -9.01 -6.66
CA GLN A 110 -23.83 -8.41 -7.36
C GLN A 110 -24.05 -6.90 -7.50
N VAL A 111 -23.04 -6.14 -7.10
CA VAL A 111 -22.93 -4.71 -7.34
C VAL A 111 -21.75 -4.48 -8.29
N VAL A 112 -22.00 -3.83 -9.42
CA VAL A 112 -20.97 -3.52 -10.42
C VAL A 112 -20.91 -2.02 -10.63
N ALA A 113 -19.77 -1.40 -10.35
CA ALA A 113 -19.46 -0.01 -10.62
C ALA A 113 -18.46 0.07 -11.77
N THR A 114 -18.80 0.77 -12.85
CA THR A 114 -17.93 0.93 -14.02
C THR A 114 -17.71 2.40 -14.32
N VAL A 115 -16.45 2.83 -14.36
CA VAL A 115 -16.07 4.19 -14.74
C VAL A 115 -16.14 4.34 -16.26
N TYR A 116 -16.95 5.29 -16.73
CA TYR A 116 -17.18 5.55 -18.16
C TYR A 116 -16.63 6.89 -18.62
N SER A 117 -16.44 7.85 -17.70
CA SER A 117 -15.78 9.13 -17.95
C SER A 117 -14.92 9.45 -16.74
N PHE A 118 -13.72 9.98 -16.95
CA PHE A 118 -12.79 10.33 -15.87
C PHE A 118 -12.07 11.63 -16.19
N ASP A 119 -12.23 12.61 -15.32
CA ASP A 119 -11.79 13.99 -15.54
C ASP A 119 -10.39 14.31 -15.01
N THR A 120 -9.69 13.29 -14.49
CA THR A 120 -8.35 13.39 -13.87
C THR A 120 -8.26 14.22 -12.59
N GLU A 121 -9.34 14.87 -12.17
CA GLU A 121 -9.39 15.68 -10.95
C GLU A 121 -10.04 14.94 -9.79
N ASN A 122 -11.19 14.30 -10.07
CA ASN A 122 -12.06 13.73 -9.06
C ASN A 122 -11.93 12.20 -9.05
N ASP A 123 -11.56 11.61 -7.91
CA ASP A 123 -11.47 10.15 -7.81
C ASP A 123 -12.86 9.50 -7.91
N ALA A 124 -12.95 8.42 -8.68
CA ALA A 124 -14.19 7.74 -9.02
C ALA A 124 -14.67 6.76 -7.93
N ASP A 125 -13.84 6.47 -6.93
CA ASP A 125 -14.18 5.55 -5.85
C ASP A 125 -15.36 6.01 -4.99
N MET A 126 -15.35 7.28 -4.56
CA MET A 126 -16.43 7.91 -3.81
C MET A 126 -17.75 7.94 -4.60
N LEU A 127 -17.68 8.18 -5.91
CA LEU A 127 -18.85 8.13 -6.80
C LEU A 127 -19.39 6.70 -6.89
N ALA A 128 -18.50 5.72 -6.99
CA ALA A 128 -18.85 4.32 -7.06
C ALA A 128 -19.52 3.82 -5.77
N ALA A 129 -19.01 4.20 -4.59
CA ALA A 129 -19.59 3.85 -3.30
C ALA A 129 -20.98 4.48 -3.10
N CYS A 130 -21.12 5.78 -3.38
CA CYS A 130 -22.42 6.46 -3.34
C CYS A 130 -23.40 5.88 -4.37
N GLY A 131 -22.91 5.53 -5.57
CA GLY A 131 -23.72 4.90 -6.61
C GLY A 131 -24.15 3.48 -6.26
N ALA A 132 -23.32 2.71 -5.57
CA ALA A 132 -23.65 1.38 -5.07
C ALA A 132 -24.80 1.45 -4.07
N SER A 133 -24.70 2.38 -3.11
CA SER A 133 -25.77 2.66 -2.16
C SER A 133 -27.05 3.09 -2.87
N ALA A 134 -26.98 4.05 -3.80
CA ALA A 134 -28.16 4.54 -4.51
C ALA A 134 -28.82 3.44 -5.38
N ALA A 135 -28.02 2.62 -6.08
CA ALA A 135 -28.51 1.50 -6.88
C ALA A 135 -29.22 0.45 -6.01
N LEU A 136 -28.64 0.09 -4.86
CA LEU A 136 -29.26 -0.81 -3.88
C LEU A 136 -30.55 -0.20 -3.32
N SER A 137 -30.54 1.08 -2.96
CA SER A 137 -31.70 1.76 -2.39
C SER A 137 -32.88 1.82 -3.36
N ILE A 138 -32.67 2.07 -4.66
CA ILE A 138 -33.76 2.08 -5.64
C ILE A 138 -34.21 0.68 -6.12
N SER A 139 -33.41 -0.35 -5.86
CA SER A 139 -33.75 -1.73 -6.21
C SER A 139 -34.81 -2.32 -5.28
N ASP A 140 -35.31 -3.51 -5.62
CA ASP A 140 -36.15 -4.33 -4.74
C ASP A 140 -35.33 -5.09 -3.67
N ILE A 141 -34.00 -5.01 -3.69
CA ILE A 141 -33.11 -5.73 -2.79
C ILE A 141 -33.25 -5.18 -1.36
N PRO A 142 -33.46 -6.03 -0.33
CA PRO A 142 -33.50 -5.64 1.08
C PRO A 142 -32.17 -5.02 1.50
N PHE A 143 -32.19 -3.75 1.90
CA PHE A 143 -31.00 -2.98 2.24
C PHE A 143 -31.38 -1.84 3.19
N SER A 144 -30.72 -1.76 4.34
CA SER A 144 -30.98 -0.80 5.41
C SER A 144 -30.22 0.53 5.28
N GLY A 145 -29.70 0.84 4.10
CA GLY A 145 -29.08 2.14 3.81
C GLY A 145 -30.10 3.27 3.60
N PRO A 146 -29.72 4.38 2.93
CA PRO A 146 -28.48 4.56 2.18
C PRO A 146 -27.25 4.89 3.04
N ILE A 147 -26.07 4.60 2.49
CA ILE A 147 -24.79 5.17 2.93
C ILE A 147 -24.28 6.19 1.92
N ALA A 148 -23.42 7.08 2.37
CA ALA A 148 -22.59 7.86 1.47
C ALA A 148 -21.13 7.76 1.90
N GLU A 149 -20.24 7.97 0.93
CA GLU A 149 -18.80 7.99 1.12
C GLU A 149 -18.27 9.34 0.67
N VAL A 150 -17.32 9.89 1.42
CA VAL A 150 -16.61 11.13 1.06
C VAL A 150 -15.13 10.95 1.32
N ARG A 151 -14.32 11.69 0.57
CA ARG A 151 -12.88 11.83 0.84
C ARG A 151 -12.63 13.14 1.58
N VAL A 152 -11.73 13.14 2.55
CA VAL A 152 -11.32 14.33 3.29
C VAL A 152 -9.81 14.48 3.21
N GLY A 153 -9.37 15.67 2.78
CA GLY A 153 -7.98 16.11 2.80
C GLY A 153 -7.76 17.17 3.89
N ALA A 154 -6.51 17.36 4.34
CA ALA A 154 -6.08 18.49 5.14
C ALA A 154 -4.95 19.25 4.40
N VAL A 155 -5.30 20.34 3.72
CA VAL A 155 -4.36 21.17 2.95
C VAL A 155 -4.11 22.46 3.72
N HIS A 156 -2.85 22.74 4.05
CA HIS A 156 -2.46 23.92 4.85
C HIS A 156 -3.24 24.06 6.17
N GLY A 157 -3.62 22.93 6.79
CA GLY A 157 -4.38 22.88 8.04
C GLY A 157 -5.90 23.02 7.89
N GLU A 158 -6.41 23.22 6.67
CA GLU A 158 -7.85 23.28 6.39
C GLU A 158 -8.39 21.94 5.87
N LEU A 159 -9.53 21.51 6.41
CA LEU A 159 -10.20 20.29 5.98
C LEU A 159 -11.02 20.55 4.71
N ILE A 160 -10.78 19.75 3.68
CA ILE A 160 -11.45 19.85 2.37
C ILE A 160 -12.18 18.55 2.10
N VAL A 161 -13.45 18.62 1.71
CA VAL A 161 -14.23 17.46 1.26
C VAL A 161 -14.06 17.25 -0.23
N ASN A 162 -13.91 15.99 -0.63
CA ASN A 162 -13.67 15.53 -1.99
C ASN A 162 -12.57 16.35 -2.68
N PRO A 163 -11.37 16.44 -2.06
CA PRO A 163 -10.24 17.19 -2.62
C PRO A 163 -9.85 16.63 -4.00
N THR A 164 -9.33 17.51 -4.86
CA THR A 164 -8.76 17.10 -6.14
C THR A 164 -7.45 16.33 -5.93
N ARG A 165 -7.00 15.61 -6.95
CA ARG A 165 -5.70 14.91 -6.90
C ARG A 165 -4.52 15.84 -6.56
N GLN A 166 -4.54 17.08 -7.05
CA GLN A 166 -3.50 18.07 -6.73
C GLN A 166 -3.56 18.46 -5.24
N GLN A 167 -4.76 18.70 -4.71
CA GLN A 167 -4.94 19.00 -3.30
C GLN A 167 -4.49 17.84 -2.40
N ILE A 168 -4.76 16.60 -2.79
CA ILE A 168 -4.26 15.41 -2.07
C ILE A 168 -2.74 15.35 -2.05
N ALA A 169 -2.05 15.70 -3.14
CA ALA A 169 -0.59 15.70 -3.19
C ALA A 169 0.05 16.70 -2.20
N GLU A 170 -0.69 17.74 -1.81
CA GLU A 170 -0.29 18.77 -0.84
C GLU A 170 -0.88 18.51 0.56
N SER A 171 -1.62 17.41 0.74
CA SER A 171 -2.40 17.13 1.93
C SER A 171 -1.59 16.37 2.99
N ASP A 172 -1.71 16.80 4.25
CA ASP A 172 -1.12 16.08 5.40
C ASP A 172 -2.01 14.92 5.89
N LEU A 173 -3.22 14.80 5.37
CA LEU A 173 -4.20 13.78 5.75
C LEU A 173 -5.01 13.37 4.53
N GLU A 174 -5.23 12.08 4.34
CA GLU A 174 -6.18 11.59 3.37
C GLU A 174 -7.04 10.51 4.00
N LEU A 175 -8.33 10.79 4.17
CA LEU A 175 -9.31 9.85 4.70
C LEU A 175 -10.42 9.62 3.69
N VAL A 176 -10.79 8.37 3.50
CA VAL A 176 -12.08 8.00 2.95
C VAL A 176 -12.97 7.53 4.09
N VAL A 177 -14.16 8.10 4.18
CA VAL A 177 -15.12 7.84 5.24
C VAL A 177 -16.47 7.51 4.62
N ALA A 178 -17.05 6.38 5.02
CA ALA A 178 -18.41 6.02 4.65
C ALA A 178 -19.31 5.89 5.90
N GLY A 179 -20.55 6.31 5.78
CA GLY A 179 -21.49 6.33 6.89
C GLY A 179 -22.96 6.47 6.46
N THR A 180 -23.86 6.22 7.40
CA THR A 180 -25.29 6.53 7.30
C THR A 180 -25.56 7.96 7.78
N SER A 181 -26.83 8.36 7.89
CA SER A 181 -27.20 9.65 8.49
C SER A 181 -26.71 9.80 9.93
N ASP A 182 -26.54 8.68 10.64
CA ASP A 182 -26.44 8.67 12.09
C ASP A 182 -25.17 7.99 12.60
N SER A 183 -24.50 7.18 11.78
CA SER A 183 -23.29 6.45 12.18
C SER A 183 -22.22 6.45 11.08
N ILE A 184 -20.96 6.48 11.51
CA ILE A 184 -19.84 6.07 10.66
C ILE A 184 -19.88 4.54 10.54
N MET A 185 -19.59 4.04 9.35
CA MET A 185 -19.57 2.61 9.05
C MET A 185 -18.14 2.14 8.75
N MET A 186 -17.38 2.98 8.03
CA MET A 186 -16.07 2.61 7.54
C MET A 186 -15.17 3.86 7.45
N VAL A 187 -13.91 3.70 7.82
CA VAL A 187 -12.84 4.68 7.55
C VAL A 187 -11.63 3.95 6.98
N GLU A 188 -10.96 4.57 6.02
CA GLU A 188 -9.67 4.11 5.49
C GLU A 188 -8.82 5.31 5.10
N GLY A 189 -7.56 5.37 5.49
CA GLY A 189 -6.75 6.54 5.18
C GLY A 189 -5.29 6.47 5.60
N GLU A 190 -4.57 7.53 5.28
CA GLU A 190 -3.17 7.75 5.59
C GLU A 190 -2.91 9.21 5.98
N ALA A 191 -1.81 9.46 6.69
CA ALA A 191 -1.53 10.79 7.21
C ALA A 191 -0.05 11.04 7.49
N ASN A 192 0.39 12.30 7.36
CA ASN A 192 1.74 12.74 7.68
C ASN A 192 1.88 13.07 9.17
N GLU A 193 1.86 12.03 10.02
CA GLU A 193 1.99 12.16 11.50
C GLU A 193 0.96 13.09 12.15
N VAL A 194 -0.32 13.00 11.76
CA VAL A 194 -1.38 13.81 12.38
C VAL A 194 -1.74 13.30 13.78
N SER A 195 -2.19 14.19 14.67
CA SER A 195 -2.66 13.80 16.00
C SER A 195 -4.01 13.07 15.96
N GLU A 196 -4.30 12.35 17.04
CA GLU A 196 -5.61 11.72 17.26
C GLU A 196 -6.78 12.74 17.19
N ASP A 197 -6.56 13.98 17.66
CA ASP A 197 -7.57 15.06 17.62
C ASP A 197 -7.87 15.54 16.19
N VAL A 198 -6.83 15.69 15.36
CA VAL A 198 -6.99 16.07 13.95
C VAL A 198 -7.74 14.99 13.19
N MET A 199 -7.39 13.72 13.44
CA MET A 199 -8.09 12.56 12.90
C MET A 199 -9.58 12.57 13.27
N LEU A 200 -9.90 12.79 14.55
CA LEU A 200 -11.29 12.85 15.03
C LEU A 200 -12.08 13.98 14.38
N LYS A 201 -11.49 15.19 14.30
CA LYS A 201 -12.10 16.35 13.62
C LYS A 201 -12.38 16.08 12.15
N ALA A 202 -11.45 15.41 11.46
CA ALA A 202 -11.64 15.04 10.05
C ALA A 202 -12.79 14.05 9.85
N ILE A 203 -12.93 13.05 10.74
CA ILE A 203 -14.06 12.10 10.69
C ILE A 203 -15.40 12.81 10.98
N GLN A 204 -15.42 13.75 11.94
CA GLN A 204 -16.61 14.57 12.22
C GLN A 204 -17.01 15.44 11.03
N PHE A 205 -16.02 16.11 10.41
CA PHE A 205 -16.23 16.90 9.20
C PHE A 205 -16.78 16.04 8.06
N ALA A 206 -16.20 14.85 7.84
CA ALA A 206 -16.70 13.89 6.85
C ALA A 206 -18.16 13.50 7.10
N HIS A 207 -18.53 13.20 8.35
CA HIS A 207 -19.91 12.79 8.69
C HIS A 207 -20.94 13.85 8.34
N ASN A 208 -20.61 15.13 8.53
CA ASN A 208 -21.51 16.24 8.18
C ASN A 208 -21.76 16.33 6.68
N GLU A 209 -20.75 16.05 5.86
CA GLU A 209 -20.88 16.01 4.40
C GLU A 209 -21.60 14.75 3.91
N ILE A 210 -21.34 13.60 4.54
CA ILE A 210 -22.04 12.32 4.29
C ILE A 210 -23.56 12.50 4.46
N LYS A 211 -24.01 13.21 5.51
CA LYS A 211 -25.44 13.47 5.74
C LYS A 211 -26.12 14.16 4.55
N LYS A 212 -25.44 15.06 3.84
CA LYS A 212 -25.98 15.73 2.65
C LYS A 212 -26.22 14.75 1.51
N LEU A 213 -25.24 13.87 1.23
CA LEU A 213 -25.33 12.84 0.20
C LEU A 213 -26.33 11.72 0.56
N VAL A 214 -26.43 11.35 1.83
CA VAL A 214 -27.46 10.43 2.33
C VAL A 214 -28.85 11.02 2.12
N GLN A 215 -29.05 12.31 2.41
CA GLN A 215 -30.33 12.98 2.17
C GLN A 215 -30.69 13.02 0.68
N LEU A 216 -29.72 13.33 -0.19
CA LEU A 216 -29.90 13.25 -1.65
C LEU A 216 -30.41 11.87 -2.08
N GLN A 217 -29.81 10.78 -1.57
CA GLN A 217 -30.20 9.41 -1.90
C GLN A 217 -31.57 9.03 -1.33
N LYS A 218 -31.95 9.53 -0.14
CA LYS A 218 -33.30 9.36 0.42
C LYS A 218 -34.35 10.01 -0.49
N ASP A 219 -34.11 11.26 -0.90
CA ASP A 219 -35.01 12.00 -1.80
C ASP A 219 -35.10 11.35 -3.18
N PHE A 220 -33.99 10.80 -3.68
CA PHE A 220 -33.93 10.05 -4.94
C PHE A 220 -34.72 8.74 -4.85
N THR A 221 -34.54 7.99 -3.76
CA THR A 221 -35.25 6.73 -3.52
C THR A 221 -36.75 6.95 -3.35
N ALA A 222 -37.17 8.01 -2.66
CA ALA A 222 -38.58 8.37 -2.55
C ALA A 222 -39.24 8.67 -3.92
N ALA A 223 -38.46 9.17 -4.89
CA ALA A 223 -38.96 9.50 -6.22
C ALA A 223 -39.04 8.31 -7.18
N CYS A 224 -38.21 7.28 -7.03
CA CYS A 224 -38.07 6.21 -8.03
C CYS A 224 -37.75 4.80 -7.50
N GLY A 225 -37.73 4.61 -6.17
CA GLY A 225 -37.41 3.33 -5.55
C GLY A 225 -38.49 2.27 -5.76
N LYS A 226 -38.06 1.02 -5.93
CA LYS A 226 -38.93 -0.15 -5.97
C LYS A 226 -39.29 -0.60 -4.56
N THR A 227 -40.42 -1.28 -4.42
CA THR A 227 -40.79 -1.96 -3.18
C THR A 227 -39.76 -3.03 -2.84
N LYS A 228 -39.29 -3.04 -1.59
CA LYS A 228 -38.32 -4.03 -1.10
C LYS A 228 -38.95 -5.42 -1.01
N ARG A 229 -38.17 -6.46 -1.32
CA ARG A 229 -38.54 -7.85 -1.08
C ARG A 229 -38.73 -8.06 0.42
N VAL A 230 -39.73 -8.86 0.76
CA VAL A 230 -39.94 -9.29 2.15
C VAL A 230 -38.90 -10.37 2.46
N VAL A 231 -38.16 -10.19 3.55
CA VAL A 231 -37.26 -11.22 4.09
C VAL A 231 -37.96 -11.82 5.29
N GLU A 232 -38.34 -13.09 5.18
CA GLU A 232 -38.93 -13.81 6.30
C GLU A 232 -37.87 -14.07 7.36
N LYS A 233 -38.16 -13.64 8.59
CA LYS A 233 -37.31 -13.95 9.73
C LYS A 233 -37.45 -15.44 10.04
N LYS A 234 -36.32 -16.16 10.09
CA LYS A 234 -36.34 -17.55 10.55
C LYS A 234 -36.46 -17.57 12.06
N GLU A 235 -37.66 -17.85 12.57
CA GLU A 235 -37.86 -18.03 14.00
C GLU A 235 -37.25 -19.37 14.43
N THR A 236 -36.32 -19.29 15.39
CA THR A 236 -35.81 -20.47 16.07
C THR A 236 -36.81 -20.85 17.16
N SER A 237 -37.18 -22.13 17.25
CA SER A 237 -38.10 -22.61 18.30
C SER A 237 -37.55 -22.27 19.69
N GLN A 238 -38.38 -21.65 20.52
CA GLN A 238 -38.02 -21.36 21.92
C GLN A 238 -37.63 -22.63 22.68
N GLU A 239 -38.32 -23.75 22.39
CA GLU A 239 -38.00 -25.05 22.99
C GLU A 239 -36.59 -25.52 22.62
N LEU A 240 -36.18 -25.32 21.36
CA LEU A 240 -34.83 -25.66 20.91
C LEU A 240 -33.78 -24.81 21.62
N PHE A 241 -34.04 -23.51 21.76
CA PHE A 241 -33.16 -22.59 22.48
C PHE A 241 -32.98 -23.00 23.95
N ASP A 242 -34.08 -23.32 24.63
CA ASP A 242 -34.06 -23.68 26.05
C ASP A 242 -33.27 -24.98 26.28
N GLU A 243 -33.46 -26.00 25.45
CA GLU A 243 -32.75 -27.29 25.54
C GLU A 243 -31.25 -27.17 25.23
N VAL A 244 -30.89 -26.43 24.18
CA VAL A 244 -29.48 -26.15 23.86
C VAL A 244 -28.82 -25.37 25.01
N SER A 245 -29.50 -24.36 25.53
CA SER A 245 -29.01 -23.54 26.63
C SER A 245 -28.80 -24.34 27.91
N ALA A 246 -29.73 -25.25 28.25
CA ALA A 246 -29.63 -26.09 29.43
C ALA A 246 -28.38 -27.00 29.41
N LEU A 247 -28.03 -27.54 28.23
CA LEU A 247 -26.85 -28.41 28.07
C LEU A 247 -25.54 -27.63 27.95
N ALA A 248 -25.57 -26.47 27.29
CA ALA A 248 -24.36 -25.76 26.88
C ALA A 248 -23.92 -24.66 27.84
N ASN A 249 -24.84 -23.93 28.48
CA ASN A 249 -24.54 -22.66 29.13
C ASN A 249 -23.49 -22.77 30.25
N GLU A 250 -23.62 -23.74 31.17
CA GLU A 250 -22.64 -23.94 32.25
C GLU A 250 -21.26 -24.36 31.70
N LYS A 251 -21.24 -25.20 30.66
CA LYS A 251 -20.00 -25.65 30.02
C LYS A 251 -19.32 -24.52 29.27
N LEU A 252 -20.07 -23.73 28.50
CA LEU A 252 -19.59 -22.53 27.81
C LEU A 252 -19.05 -21.51 28.81
N GLN A 253 -19.75 -21.26 29.92
CA GLN A 253 -19.26 -20.36 30.97
C GLN A 253 -17.89 -20.80 31.51
N LYS A 254 -17.70 -22.10 31.76
CA LYS A 254 -16.40 -22.65 32.18
C LYS A 254 -15.33 -22.48 31.10
N ILE A 255 -15.66 -22.71 29.82
CA ILE A 255 -14.73 -22.52 28.70
C ILE A 255 -14.34 -21.05 28.58
N VAL A 256 -15.33 -20.14 28.56
CA VAL A 256 -15.14 -18.69 28.45
C VAL A 256 -14.35 -18.14 29.63
N ALA A 257 -14.53 -18.67 30.85
CA ALA A 257 -13.79 -18.27 32.04
C ALA A 257 -12.33 -18.78 32.07
N SER A 258 -12.05 -19.88 31.36
CA SER A 258 -10.72 -20.50 31.32
C SER A 258 -9.75 -19.73 30.44
N ILE A 259 -8.51 -19.60 30.88
CA ILE A 259 -7.41 -19.07 30.06
C ILE A 259 -6.88 -20.23 29.21
N LEU A 260 -7.08 -20.14 27.90
CA LEU A 260 -6.76 -21.20 26.93
C LEU A 260 -6.09 -20.61 25.69
N THR A 261 -5.24 -21.40 25.03
CA THR A 261 -4.72 -21.07 23.69
C THR A 261 -5.83 -21.07 22.64
N LYS A 262 -5.56 -20.55 21.44
CA LYS A 262 -6.54 -20.57 20.34
C LYS A 262 -6.99 -22.00 20.01
N GLU A 263 -6.03 -22.92 19.92
CA GLU A 263 -6.26 -24.31 19.54
C GLU A 263 -7.04 -25.08 20.62
N GLU A 264 -6.65 -24.93 21.89
CA GLU A 264 -7.34 -25.55 23.03
C GLU A 264 -8.80 -25.10 23.15
N ARG A 265 -9.06 -23.79 22.97
CA ARG A 265 -10.41 -23.25 22.99
C ARG A 265 -11.24 -23.81 21.83
N SER A 266 -10.67 -23.85 20.63
CA SER A 266 -11.32 -24.42 19.45
C SER A 266 -11.68 -25.90 19.65
N ALA A 267 -10.78 -26.69 20.24
CA ALA A 267 -11.03 -28.09 20.55
C ALA A 267 -12.19 -28.26 21.55
N LYS A 268 -12.18 -27.52 22.67
CA LYS A 268 -13.26 -27.59 23.68
C LYS A 268 -14.61 -27.13 23.13
N ASN A 269 -14.64 -26.08 22.32
CA ASN A 269 -15.86 -25.63 21.66
C ASN A 269 -16.38 -26.70 20.68
N LYS A 270 -15.49 -27.37 19.95
CA LYS A 270 -15.86 -28.48 19.04
C LYS A 270 -16.44 -29.67 19.82
N GLU A 271 -15.80 -30.08 20.90
CA GLU A 271 -16.31 -31.15 21.79
C GLU A 271 -17.71 -30.81 22.34
N LEU A 272 -17.91 -29.57 22.77
CA LEU A 272 -19.21 -29.11 23.25
C LEU A 272 -20.27 -29.10 22.14
N ASN A 273 -19.91 -28.63 20.94
CA ASN A 273 -20.79 -28.64 19.79
C ASN A 273 -21.22 -30.08 19.46
N GLU A 274 -20.28 -31.02 19.40
CA GLU A 274 -20.56 -32.43 19.13
C GLU A 274 -21.45 -33.07 20.21
N LEU A 275 -21.20 -32.76 21.49
CA LEU A 275 -22.04 -33.22 22.60
C LEU A 275 -23.49 -32.74 22.46
N VAL A 276 -23.70 -31.45 22.23
CA VAL A 276 -25.05 -30.86 22.12
C VAL A 276 -25.77 -31.40 20.89
N LEU A 277 -25.08 -31.44 19.74
CA LEU A 277 -25.65 -31.97 18.49
C LEU A 277 -26.07 -33.42 18.65
N THR A 278 -25.25 -34.26 19.29
CA THR A 278 -25.54 -35.70 19.46
C THR A 278 -26.68 -35.91 20.48
N SER A 279 -26.69 -35.14 21.58
CA SER A 279 -27.69 -35.29 22.66
C SER A 279 -29.10 -34.87 22.23
N LEU A 280 -29.20 -33.93 21.28
CA LEU A 280 -30.47 -33.37 20.81
C LEU A 280 -30.88 -33.85 19.41
N GLU A 281 -30.08 -34.71 18.76
CA GLU A 281 -30.36 -35.20 17.40
C GLU A 281 -31.69 -35.97 17.31
N GLU A 282 -31.98 -36.82 18.29
CA GLU A 282 -33.24 -37.59 18.31
C GLU A 282 -34.45 -36.69 18.58
N LYS A 283 -34.30 -35.65 19.42
CA LYS A 283 -35.40 -34.75 19.81
C LYS A 283 -35.69 -33.70 18.73
N PHE A 284 -34.66 -33.23 18.04
CA PHE A 284 -34.76 -32.18 17.02
C PHE A 284 -34.00 -32.59 15.74
N PRO A 285 -34.56 -33.53 14.95
CA PRO A 285 -33.95 -33.94 13.69
C PRO A 285 -33.85 -32.75 12.73
N GLU A 286 -32.78 -32.73 11.92
CA GLU A 286 -32.51 -31.70 10.89
C GLU A 286 -32.29 -30.25 11.41
N GLN A 287 -32.28 -30.03 12.72
CA GLN A 287 -32.07 -28.70 13.33
C GLN A 287 -30.59 -28.38 13.65
N LYS A 288 -29.64 -29.17 13.12
CA LYS A 288 -28.20 -29.04 13.44
C LYS A 288 -27.63 -27.64 13.18
N LYS A 289 -28.06 -26.98 12.10
CA LYS A 289 -27.63 -25.62 11.76
C LYS A 289 -28.10 -24.61 12.80
N ASN A 290 -29.37 -24.68 13.20
CA ASN A 290 -29.95 -23.81 14.21
C ASN A 290 -29.30 -24.03 15.59
N MET A 291 -29.00 -25.27 15.98
CA MET A 291 -28.25 -25.56 17.20
C MET A 291 -26.86 -24.90 17.21
N LYS A 292 -26.13 -24.97 16.09
CA LYS A 292 -24.81 -24.31 15.97
C LYS A 292 -24.92 -22.79 16.07
N THR A 293 -25.94 -22.19 15.47
CA THR A 293 -26.20 -20.74 15.60
C THR A 293 -26.46 -20.36 17.05
N ILE A 294 -27.32 -21.10 17.76
CA ILE A 294 -27.61 -20.85 19.19
C ILE A 294 -26.34 -20.96 20.04
N LEU A 295 -25.51 -21.97 19.81
CA LEU A 295 -24.24 -22.14 20.53
C LEU A 295 -23.28 -20.97 20.28
N HIS A 296 -23.20 -20.50 19.03
CA HIS A 296 -22.41 -19.32 18.66
C HIS A 296 -22.91 -18.04 19.33
N ASP A 297 -24.22 -17.81 19.36
CA ASP A 297 -24.84 -16.65 20.00
C ASP A 297 -24.66 -16.69 21.53
N LEU A 298 -24.78 -17.87 22.15
CA LEU A 298 -24.51 -18.06 23.58
C LEU A 298 -23.04 -17.76 23.92
N GLU A 299 -22.09 -18.27 23.12
CA GLU A 299 -20.67 -17.94 23.28
C GLU A 299 -20.45 -16.44 23.16
N LYS A 300 -20.98 -15.80 22.10
CA LYS A 300 -20.89 -14.35 21.89
C LYS A 300 -21.36 -13.58 23.11
N ASN A 301 -22.55 -13.89 23.63
CA ASN A 301 -23.14 -13.19 24.77
C ASN A 301 -22.32 -13.38 26.05
N LEU A 302 -21.81 -14.59 26.31
CA LEU A 302 -21.00 -14.87 27.49
C LEU A 302 -19.65 -14.15 27.46
N VAL A 303 -18.97 -14.14 26.30
CA VAL A 303 -17.71 -13.41 26.13
C VAL A 303 -17.91 -11.92 26.34
N ARG A 304 -18.93 -11.34 25.70
CA ARG A 304 -19.26 -9.91 25.82
C ARG A 304 -19.61 -9.52 27.24
N LYS A 305 -20.44 -10.33 27.91
CA LYS A 305 -20.80 -10.13 29.32
C LYS A 305 -19.56 -10.12 30.21
N ARG A 306 -18.67 -11.12 30.06
CA ARG A 306 -17.43 -11.20 30.84
C ARG A 306 -16.56 -9.96 30.68
N ILE A 307 -16.37 -9.50 29.44
CA ILE A 307 -15.59 -8.30 29.13
C ILE A 307 -16.19 -7.06 29.81
N LEU A 308 -17.51 -6.88 29.72
CA LEU A 308 -18.18 -5.70 30.27
C LEU A 308 -18.29 -5.72 31.80
N SER A 309 -18.53 -6.88 32.42
CA SER A 309 -18.74 -6.98 33.87
C SER A 309 -17.46 -7.17 34.66
N GLU A 310 -16.52 -7.98 34.15
CA GLU A 310 -15.29 -8.33 34.86
C GLU A 310 -14.07 -7.54 34.34
N GLY A 311 -14.15 -6.95 33.15
CA GLY A 311 -12.99 -6.33 32.50
C GLY A 311 -11.92 -7.33 32.06
N LEU A 312 -12.24 -8.63 32.04
CA LEU A 312 -11.34 -9.73 31.71
C LEU A 312 -11.67 -10.32 30.35
N ARG A 313 -10.62 -10.63 29.59
CA ARG A 313 -10.68 -11.19 28.25
C ARG A 313 -10.46 -12.70 28.25
N LEU A 314 -10.66 -13.30 27.07
CA LEU A 314 -10.56 -14.75 26.85
C LEU A 314 -9.18 -15.35 27.15
N ASP A 315 -8.13 -14.54 27.12
CA ASP A 315 -6.75 -14.92 27.42
C ASP A 315 -6.26 -14.39 28.78
N GLY A 316 -7.18 -13.89 29.61
CA GLY A 316 -6.88 -13.38 30.96
C GLY A 316 -6.35 -11.96 31.01
N ARG A 317 -6.13 -11.29 29.86
CA ARG A 317 -5.74 -9.88 29.83
C ARG A 317 -6.90 -8.97 30.25
N ASN A 318 -6.56 -7.78 30.72
CA ASN A 318 -7.52 -6.68 30.81
C ASN A 318 -7.73 -6.00 29.44
N THR A 319 -8.66 -5.06 29.38
CA THR A 319 -9.06 -4.35 28.16
C THR A 319 -7.97 -3.46 27.55
N THR A 320 -6.93 -3.08 28.31
CA THR A 320 -5.87 -2.16 27.86
C THR A 320 -4.53 -2.84 27.54
N GLN A 321 -4.38 -4.10 27.93
CA GLN A 321 -3.11 -4.82 27.87
C GLN A 321 -2.79 -5.37 26.48
N VAL A 322 -1.57 -5.10 25.99
CA VAL A 322 -1.00 -5.67 24.75
C VAL A 322 -0.48 -7.09 25.03
N ARG A 323 -0.57 -8.00 24.05
CA ARG A 323 0.03 -9.35 24.15
C ARG A 323 1.56 -9.26 24.28
N PRO A 324 2.23 -10.31 24.80
CA PRO A 324 3.69 -10.39 24.79
C PRO A 324 4.25 -10.22 23.37
N ILE A 325 5.34 -9.47 23.24
CA ILE A 325 6.01 -9.20 21.95
C ILE A 325 7.43 -9.71 21.99
N THR A 326 7.86 -10.38 20.93
CA THR A 326 9.26 -10.70 20.66
C THR A 326 9.66 -10.16 19.31
N VAL A 327 10.91 -9.71 19.21
CA VAL A 327 11.49 -9.11 18.02
C VAL A 327 12.85 -9.75 17.75
N GLU A 328 13.01 -10.30 16.55
CA GLU A 328 14.30 -10.81 16.06
C GLU A 328 14.64 -10.14 14.73
N LEU A 329 15.89 -9.70 14.58
CA LEU A 329 16.38 -8.99 13.39
C LEU A 329 17.43 -9.84 12.66
N GLY A 330 17.55 -9.65 11.34
CA GLY A 330 18.57 -10.37 10.56
C GLY A 330 18.38 -11.89 10.55
N VAL A 331 17.15 -12.38 10.76
CA VAL A 331 16.79 -13.81 10.82
C VAL A 331 17.11 -14.56 9.52
N LEU A 332 17.15 -13.88 8.37
CA LEU A 332 17.46 -14.50 7.08
C LEU A 332 18.85 -14.07 6.58
N PRO A 333 19.78 -15.00 6.32
CA PRO A 333 21.19 -14.65 6.03
C PRO A 333 21.46 -13.87 4.73
N ARG A 334 20.53 -13.91 3.77
CA ARG A 334 20.74 -13.41 2.40
C ARG A 334 19.91 -12.19 2.04
N THR A 335 18.84 -11.92 2.78
CA THR A 335 17.97 -10.77 2.53
C THR A 335 18.71 -9.47 2.82
N HIS A 336 18.26 -8.35 2.24
CA HIS A 336 18.91 -7.07 2.52
C HIS A 336 18.56 -6.58 3.93
N GLY A 337 17.32 -6.79 4.37
CA GLY A 337 16.91 -6.68 5.77
C GLY A 337 15.86 -7.73 6.08
N SER A 338 15.77 -8.15 7.35
CA SER A 338 14.71 -9.07 7.80
C SER A 338 14.35 -8.87 9.26
N ALA A 339 13.07 -9.11 9.58
CA ALA A 339 12.60 -9.11 10.96
C ALA A 339 11.54 -10.20 11.16
N LEU A 340 11.62 -10.91 12.27
CA LEU A 340 10.55 -11.75 12.79
C LEU A 340 9.90 -11.01 13.96
N PHE A 341 8.69 -10.53 13.75
CA PHE A 341 7.90 -9.87 14.78
C PHE A 341 6.78 -10.80 15.22
N THR A 342 6.74 -11.12 16.52
CA THR A 342 5.70 -11.97 17.11
C THR A 342 4.99 -11.19 18.21
N ARG A 343 3.65 -11.15 18.16
CA ARG A 343 2.79 -10.55 19.19
C ARG A 343 1.69 -11.53 19.59
N GLY A 344 1.87 -12.20 20.73
CA GLY A 344 1.12 -13.40 21.09
C GLY A 344 1.18 -14.44 19.96
N GLU A 345 0.04 -15.01 19.58
CA GLU A 345 -0.07 -15.97 18.45
C GLU A 345 -0.25 -15.24 17.10
N THR A 346 0.52 -14.17 16.86
CA THR A 346 0.52 -13.46 15.56
C THR A 346 1.95 -13.14 15.17
N GLN A 347 2.41 -13.74 14.09
CA GLN A 347 3.80 -13.72 13.69
C GLN A 347 3.94 -13.30 12.22
N SER A 348 4.77 -12.29 11.98
CA SER A 348 5.12 -11.81 10.65
C SER A 348 6.63 -11.97 10.45
N LEU A 349 7.00 -12.78 9.46
CA LEU A 349 8.36 -12.81 8.91
C LEU A 349 8.40 -11.83 7.75
N THR A 350 9.08 -10.70 7.95
CA THR A 350 9.18 -9.66 6.94
C THR A 350 10.59 -9.54 6.39
N THR A 351 10.67 -9.38 5.08
CA THR A 351 11.93 -9.21 4.34
C THR A 351 11.91 -7.90 3.57
N VAL A 352 13.08 -7.27 3.49
CA VAL A 352 13.33 -6.09 2.67
C VAL A 352 14.31 -6.45 1.57
N THR A 353 13.95 -6.08 0.35
CA THR A 353 14.79 -6.14 -0.84
C THR A 353 14.93 -4.73 -1.41
N LEU A 354 16.15 -4.39 -1.79
CA LEU A 354 16.54 -3.10 -2.35
C LEU A 354 16.89 -3.31 -3.82
N GLY A 355 16.24 -2.54 -4.69
CA GLY A 355 16.38 -2.62 -6.14
C GLY A 355 16.85 -1.29 -6.75
N THR A 356 17.02 -1.30 -8.07
CA THR A 356 17.32 -0.10 -8.86
C THR A 356 16.03 0.52 -9.40
N LYS A 357 16.14 1.63 -10.15
CA LYS A 357 14.98 2.27 -10.80
C LYS A 357 14.24 1.35 -11.77
N ASN A 358 14.93 0.37 -12.35
CA ASN A 358 14.32 -0.63 -13.24
C ASN A 358 13.42 -1.63 -12.50
N ASP A 359 13.54 -1.72 -11.17
CA ASP A 359 12.69 -2.56 -10.32
C ASP A 359 11.40 -1.84 -9.87
N GLU A 360 11.21 -0.57 -10.22
CA GLU A 360 9.98 0.17 -9.90
C GLU A 360 8.79 -0.43 -10.67
N GLN A 361 7.63 -0.45 -10.01
CA GLN A 361 6.42 -0.96 -10.63
C GLN A 361 5.74 0.17 -11.42
N ILE A 362 5.54 -0.04 -12.71
CA ILE A 362 4.71 0.85 -13.54
C ILE A 362 3.24 0.66 -13.15
N ILE A 363 2.58 1.77 -12.82
CA ILE A 363 1.15 1.86 -12.53
C ILE A 363 0.47 2.47 -13.75
N ASP A 364 -0.21 1.62 -14.51
CA ASP A 364 -1.04 2.01 -15.65
C ASP A 364 -2.53 1.86 -15.29
N GLY A 365 -3.20 3.00 -15.11
CA GLY A 365 -4.63 3.10 -14.84
C GLY A 365 -5.26 4.25 -15.63
N LEU A 366 -6.34 4.83 -15.11
CA LEU A 366 -6.99 5.99 -15.74
C LEU A 366 -6.13 7.25 -15.71
N ASN A 367 -5.28 7.38 -14.68
CA ASN A 367 -4.35 8.50 -14.55
C ASN A 367 -3.19 8.39 -15.54
N GLU A 368 -2.38 9.46 -15.58
CA GLU A 368 -1.06 9.40 -16.21
C GLU A 368 -0.24 8.25 -15.63
N GLU A 369 0.54 7.62 -16.51
CA GLU A 369 1.42 6.52 -16.11
C GLU A 369 2.41 7.03 -15.07
N SER A 370 2.54 6.29 -13.98
CA SER A 370 3.44 6.63 -12.88
C SER A 370 4.18 5.39 -12.42
N THR A 371 5.27 5.58 -11.68
CA THR A 371 6.03 4.47 -11.11
C THR A 371 5.87 4.43 -9.59
N LYS A 372 5.89 3.22 -9.04
CA LYS A 372 5.80 2.94 -7.62
C LYS A 372 7.12 2.35 -7.15
N ARG A 373 7.87 3.16 -6.39
CA ARG A 373 9.19 2.84 -5.82
C ARG A 373 9.10 2.06 -4.51
N PHE A 374 8.03 2.25 -3.74
CA PHE A 374 7.81 1.59 -2.46
C PHE A 374 6.71 0.53 -2.62
N LEU A 375 7.08 -0.74 -2.45
CA LEU A 375 6.23 -1.89 -2.73
C LEU A 375 6.07 -2.72 -1.46
N LEU A 376 4.83 -3.01 -1.05
CA LEU A 376 4.58 -3.96 0.01
C LEU A 376 3.67 -5.09 -0.46
N HIS A 377 4.19 -6.31 -0.38
CA HIS A 377 3.43 -7.53 -0.62
C HIS A 377 3.16 -8.25 0.69
N TYR A 378 1.89 -8.52 0.93
CA TYR A 378 1.41 -9.22 2.12
C TYR A 378 0.88 -10.60 1.70
N ASN A 379 1.35 -11.65 2.36
CA ASN A 379 0.93 -13.03 2.10
C ASN A 379 0.33 -13.66 3.36
N PHE A 380 -0.80 -14.34 3.20
CA PHE A 380 -1.53 -15.02 4.26
C PHE A 380 -1.74 -16.50 3.89
N PRO A 381 -0.70 -17.33 4.04
CA PRO A 381 -0.79 -18.74 3.71
C PRO A 381 -1.74 -19.47 4.67
N PRO A 382 -2.47 -20.51 4.22
CA PRO A 382 -3.51 -21.16 5.02
C PRO A 382 -2.98 -21.84 6.29
N PHE A 383 -1.70 -22.24 6.30
CA PHE A 383 -1.07 -22.82 7.49
C PHE A 383 -1.00 -21.84 8.67
N CYS A 384 -1.02 -20.52 8.44
CA CYS A 384 -0.89 -19.54 9.53
C CYS A 384 -2.12 -19.50 10.46
N VAL A 385 -3.23 -20.11 10.02
CA VAL A 385 -4.43 -20.34 10.82
C VAL A 385 -4.69 -21.82 11.09
N GLY A 386 -3.79 -22.71 10.68
CA GLY A 386 -3.92 -24.16 10.83
C GLY A 386 -4.87 -24.82 9.83
N GLU A 387 -5.14 -24.19 8.68
CA GLU A 387 -6.09 -24.68 7.68
C GLU A 387 -5.40 -25.20 6.41
N VAL A 388 -6.13 -25.97 5.60
CA VAL A 388 -5.72 -26.36 4.25
C VAL A 388 -6.48 -25.51 3.24
N GLY A 389 -5.76 -24.84 2.33
CA GLY A 389 -6.35 -23.93 1.35
C GLY A 389 -5.67 -23.99 -0.02
N ARG A 390 -6.34 -23.45 -1.04
CA ARG A 390 -5.78 -23.35 -2.41
C ARG A 390 -4.75 -22.23 -2.49
N MET A 391 -3.59 -22.51 -3.10
CA MET A 391 -2.50 -21.54 -3.31
C MET A 391 -2.46 -21.08 -4.78
N THR A 392 -3.50 -20.37 -5.25
CA THR A 392 -3.68 -20.03 -6.68
C THR A 392 -3.48 -18.55 -7.02
N GLY A 393 -3.21 -17.69 -6.03
CA GLY A 393 -2.97 -16.26 -6.22
C GLY A 393 -3.30 -15.46 -4.96
N VAL A 394 -3.01 -14.15 -4.99
CA VAL A 394 -3.23 -13.23 -3.86
C VAL A 394 -4.70 -12.81 -3.84
N GLY A 395 -5.36 -13.00 -2.70
CA GLY A 395 -6.76 -12.65 -2.49
C GLY A 395 -6.98 -11.15 -2.26
N ARG A 396 -8.23 -10.71 -2.35
CA ARG A 396 -8.62 -9.31 -2.07
C ARG A 396 -8.22 -8.88 -0.65
N ARG A 397 -8.35 -9.79 0.33
CA ARG A 397 -8.02 -9.52 1.74
C ARG A 397 -6.55 -9.16 1.91
N GLU A 398 -5.69 -9.97 1.30
CA GLU A 398 -4.24 -9.81 1.31
C GLU A 398 -3.80 -8.49 0.66
N ILE A 399 -4.36 -8.15 -0.51
CA ILE A 399 -4.07 -6.88 -1.19
C ILE A 399 -4.42 -5.67 -0.30
N GLY A 400 -5.61 -5.66 0.30
CA GLY A 400 -5.99 -4.52 1.16
C GLY A 400 -5.23 -4.46 2.49
N HIS A 401 -4.83 -5.60 3.08
CA HIS A 401 -3.92 -5.58 4.24
C HIS A 401 -2.52 -5.07 3.85
N GLY A 402 -2.03 -5.49 2.69
CA GLY A 402 -0.77 -4.99 2.13
C GLY A 402 -0.81 -3.48 1.94
N ASN A 403 -1.85 -2.97 1.26
CA ASN A 403 -2.02 -1.54 1.05
C ASN A 403 -2.18 -0.73 2.35
N LEU A 404 -2.86 -1.26 3.37
CA LEU A 404 -2.92 -0.63 4.70
C LEU A 404 -1.53 -0.55 5.36
N ALA A 405 -0.73 -1.61 5.27
CA ALA A 405 0.62 -1.58 5.82
C ALA A 405 1.54 -0.67 5.00
N GLU A 406 1.41 -0.67 3.68
CA GLU A 406 2.22 0.14 2.77
C GLU A 406 2.03 1.63 3.02
N ARG A 407 0.77 2.09 3.03
CA ARG A 407 0.44 3.50 3.30
C ARG A 407 0.95 3.96 4.68
N SER A 408 0.91 3.05 5.66
CA SER A 408 1.39 3.34 7.02
C SER A 408 2.90 3.52 7.08
N LEU A 409 3.65 2.86 6.20
CA LEU A 409 5.12 2.82 6.22
C LEU A 409 5.75 3.84 5.26
N LYS A 410 5.17 4.02 4.05
CA LYS A 410 5.78 4.82 2.97
C LYS A 410 6.03 6.28 3.36
N ILE A 411 5.23 6.82 4.29
CA ILE A 411 5.32 8.22 4.76
C ILE A 411 6.62 8.48 5.52
N MET A 412 7.17 7.46 6.17
CA MET A 412 8.46 7.53 6.86
C MET A 412 9.64 7.08 6.00
N ALA A 413 9.38 6.56 4.80
CA ALA A 413 10.42 6.18 3.87
C ALA A 413 11.12 7.43 3.30
N PRO A 414 12.45 7.37 3.10
CA PRO A 414 13.20 8.46 2.48
C PRO A 414 12.77 8.67 1.03
N ASN A 415 12.88 9.91 0.57
CA ASN A 415 12.70 10.28 -0.83
C ASN A 415 13.82 9.68 -1.72
N GLU A 416 13.67 9.78 -3.05
CA GLU A 416 14.64 9.23 -4.02
C GLU A 416 16.02 9.89 -3.91
N SER A 417 16.08 11.19 -3.58
CA SER A 417 17.34 11.94 -3.48
C SER A 417 18.18 11.54 -2.27
N GLU A 418 17.53 11.21 -1.15
CA GLU A 418 18.19 10.72 0.07
C GLU A 418 18.53 9.23 -0.03
N PHE A 419 17.69 8.44 -0.71
CA PHE A 419 17.84 7.00 -0.80
C PHE A 419 17.43 6.48 -2.18
N PRO A 420 18.33 6.42 -3.17
CA PRO A 420 17.99 6.16 -4.59
C PRO A 420 17.75 4.66 -4.89
N TYR A 421 17.03 3.97 -4.01
CA TYR A 421 16.70 2.55 -4.08
C TYR A 421 15.20 2.33 -4.18
N THR A 422 14.79 1.39 -5.02
CA THR A 422 13.44 0.80 -4.94
C THR A 422 13.38 -0.09 -3.71
N VAL A 423 12.31 0.03 -2.91
CA VAL A 423 12.14 -0.73 -1.67
C VAL A 423 10.98 -1.69 -1.82
N ARG A 424 11.26 -2.99 -1.76
CA ARG A 424 10.25 -4.04 -1.73
C ARG A 424 10.23 -4.71 -0.37
N ILE A 425 9.08 -4.68 0.27
CA ILE A 425 8.76 -5.35 1.52
C ILE A 425 7.89 -6.57 1.20
N ILE A 426 8.24 -7.72 1.75
CA ILE A 426 7.38 -8.91 1.71
C ILE A 426 7.14 -9.34 3.15
N SER A 427 5.87 -9.39 3.55
CA SER A 427 5.46 -9.90 4.86
C SER A 427 4.73 -11.22 4.69
N ASP A 428 5.37 -12.31 5.11
CA ASP A 428 4.79 -13.63 5.20
C ASP A 428 4.26 -13.86 6.61
N ILE A 429 2.94 -14.04 6.73
CA ILE A 429 2.30 -14.32 8.01
C ILE A 429 2.48 -15.80 8.33
N LEU A 430 3.16 -16.08 9.44
CA LEU A 430 3.44 -17.44 9.89
C LEU A 430 2.43 -17.96 10.90
N GLU A 431 1.88 -17.04 11.72
CA GLU A 431 0.82 -17.31 12.68
C GLU A 431 -0.17 -16.15 12.69
N SER A 432 -1.47 -16.43 12.85
CA SER A 432 -2.49 -15.38 12.93
C SER A 432 -3.60 -15.69 13.95
N ASN A 433 -3.63 -14.88 14.99
CA ASN A 433 -4.72 -14.81 15.97
C ASN A 433 -5.05 -13.37 16.40
N GLY A 434 -4.63 -12.35 15.64
CA GLY A 434 -5.00 -10.96 15.91
C GLY A 434 -4.20 -9.95 15.10
N SER A 435 -4.86 -9.30 14.15
CA SER A 435 -4.34 -8.25 13.25
C SER A 435 -2.89 -8.44 12.78
N SER A 436 -2.72 -9.41 11.90
CA SER A 436 -1.49 -9.64 11.16
C SER A 436 -1.06 -8.43 10.30
N SER A 437 -2.00 -7.60 9.83
CA SER A 437 -1.66 -6.37 9.09
C SER A 437 -0.89 -5.35 9.94
N MET A 438 -1.21 -5.24 11.23
CA MET A 438 -0.46 -4.37 12.14
C MET A 438 0.87 -5.00 12.56
N ALA A 439 0.94 -6.34 12.65
CA ALA A 439 2.23 -7.03 12.79
C ALA A 439 3.15 -6.77 11.58
N THR A 440 2.60 -6.75 10.36
CA THR A 440 3.31 -6.37 9.14
C THR A 440 3.87 -4.94 9.19
N VAL A 441 3.13 -3.98 9.73
CA VAL A 441 3.65 -2.60 9.91
C VAL A 441 4.88 -2.62 10.84
N CYS A 442 4.76 -3.25 12.01
CA CYS A 442 5.87 -3.33 12.96
C CYS A 442 7.08 -4.05 12.34
N ALA A 443 6.87 -5.23 11.74
CA ALA A 443 7.91 -6.03 11.12
C ALA A 443 8.55 -5.31 9.91
N GLY A 444 7.76 -4.61 9.11
CA GLY A 444 8.23 -3.80 7.98
C GLY A 444 9.10 -2.63 8.43
N SER A 445 8.71 -1.92 9.49
CA SER A 445 9.54 -0.88 10.10
C SER A 445 10.88 -1.45 10.56
N LEU A 446 10.86 -2.57 11.29
CA LEU A 446 12.07 -3.23 11.81
C LEU A 446 12.97 -3.75 10.69
N ALA A 447 12.41 -4.42 9.68
CA ALA A 447 13.16 -4.99 8.58
C ALA A 447 13.78 -3.91 7.68
N MET A 448 13.13 -2.76 7.54
CA MET A 448 13.70 -1.60 6.84
C MET A 448 14.89 -1.02 7.61
N MET A 449 14.77 -0.86 8.93
CA MET A 449 15.88 -0.38 9.77
C MET A 449 17.04 -1.39 9.77
N ASP A 450 16.75 -2.69 9.86
CA ASP A 450 17.73 -3.77 9.75
C ASP A 450 18.43 -3.76 8.38
N GLY A 451 17.69 -3.47 7.31
CA GLY A 451 18.23 -3.34 5.95
C GLY A 451 19.01 -2.05 5.66
N GLY A 452 19.10 -1.14 6.64
CA GLY A 452 19.78 0.15 6.52
C GLY A 452 19.01 1.20 5.72
N VAL A 453 17.70 1.03 5.55
CA VAL A 453 16.84 2.08 4.97
C VAL A 453 16.76 3.22 5.97
N PRO A 454 17.13 4.47 5.60
CA PRO A 454 17.16 5.60 6.52
C PRO A 454 15.74 6.13 6.79
N LEU A 455 14.95 5.36 7.55
CA LEU A 455 13.64 5.79 8.02
C LEU A 455 13.79 7.01 8.93
N LYS A 456 12.89 7.99 8.77
CA LYS A 456 12.83 9.16 9.65
C LYS A 456 12.57 8.74 11.10
N LYS A 457 11.60 7.84 11.31
CA LYS A 457 11.18 7.29 12.61
C LYS A 457 10.64 5.87 12.44
N ALA A 458 10.65 5.09 13.52
CA ALA A 458 9.99 3.78 13.55
C ALA A 458 8.45 3.95 13.58
N ILE A 459 7.76 2.98 12.97
CA ILE A 459 6.29 2.95 12.88
C ILE A 459 5.79 1.66 13.51
N ALA A 460 4.81 1.75 14.41
CA ALA A 460 4.12 0.60 14.95
C ALA A 460 2.62 0.65 14.64
N GLY A 461 2.03 -0.53 14.54
CA GLY A 461 0.60 -0.72 14.35
C GLY A 461 -0.06 -1.41 15.54
N ILE A 462 -1.29 -1.02 15.85
CA ILE A 462 -2.13 -1.71 16.82
C ILE A 462 -3.55 -1.90 16.28
N ALA A 463 -4.16 -3.01 16.66
CA ALA A 463 -5.57 -3.27 16.41
C ALA A 463 -6.37 -3.16 17.70
N MET A 464 -7.54 -2.58 17.56
CA MET A 464 -8.41 -2.19 18.64
C MET A 464 -9.80 -2.70 18.33
N GLY A 465 -10.57 -2.98 19.38
CA GLY A 465 -11.97 -3.38 19.23
C GLY A 465 -12.88 -2.69 20.21
N LEU A 466 -14.17 -2.85 20.00
CA LEU A 466 -15.23 -2.37 20.90
C LEU A 466 -16.22 -3.48 21.15
N VAL A 467 -16.65 -3.61 22.41
CA VAL A 467 -17.86 -4.32 22.80
C VAL A 467 -18.79 -3.30 23.45
N LYS A 468 -20.04 -3.24 22.99
CA LYS A 468 -21.07 -2.32 23.46
C LYS A 468 -22.40 -3.05 23.65
N GLU A 469 -22.94 -3.00 24.86
CA GLU A 469 -24.29 -3.45 25.19
C GLU A 469 -25.06 -2.28 25.80
N GLU A 470 -26.14 -1.86 25.15
CA GLU A 470 -26.92 -0.68 25.57
C GLU A 470 -26.02 0.56 25.81
N ASN A 471 -25.87 0.97 27.08
CA ASN A 471 -25.06 2.11 27.53
C ASN A 471 -23.67 1.71 28.06
N GLN A 472 -23.38 0.41 28.20
CA GLN A 472 -22.08 -0.08 28.66
C GLN A 472 -21.18 -0.39 27.46
N PHE A 473 -19.90 -0.04 27.56
CA PHE A 473 -18.93 -0.37 26.52
C PHE A 473 -17.53 -0.60 27.08
N ALA A 474 -16.74 -1.40 26.36
CA ALA A 474 -15.34 -1.66 26.62
C ALA A 474 -14.53 -1.53 25.33
N VAL A 475 -13.49 -0.70 25.35
CA VAL A 475 -12.49 -0.60 24.29
C VAL A 475 -11.40 -1.62 24.56
N LEU A 476 -11.08 -2.45 23.58
CA LEU A 476 -10.12 -3.54 23.68
C LEU A 476 -8.83 -3.19 22.93
N THR A 477 -7.69 -3.27 23.61
CA THR A 477 -6.36 -3.09 23.04
C THR A 477 -5.81 -4.43 22.54
N ASP A 478 -5.26 -4.43 21.33
CA ASP A 478 -4.61 -5.60 20.72
C ASP A 478 -5.53 -6.83 20.70
N ILE A 479 -6.61 -6.70 19.92
CA ILE A 479 -7.68 -7.70 19.83
C ILE A 479 -7.23 -9.03 19.22
N LEU A 480 -7.83 -10.10 19.73
CA LEU A 480 -7.75 -11.45 19.17
C LEU A 480 -8.70 -11.62 17.98
N GLY A 481 -8.49 -12.66 17.17
CA GLY A 481 -9.41 -13.00 16.07
C GLY A 481 -10.85 -13.24 16.53
N ASN A 482 -11.03 -13.89 17.69
CA ASN A 482 -12.35 -14.08 18.28
C ASN A 482 -12.99 -12.76 18.73
N GLU A 483 -12.20 -11.83 19.25
CA GLU A 483 -12.71 -10.54 19.73
C GLU A 483 -13.10 -9.60 18.59
N ASP A 484 -12.42 -9.69 17.43
CA ASP A 484 -12.88 -9.06 16.19
C ASP A 484 -14.23 -9.66 15.76
N HIS A 485 -14.32 -10.99 15.65
CA HIS A 485 -15.54 -11.67 15.21
C HIS A 485 -16.76 -11.38 16.10
N LEU A 486 -16.55 -11.26 17.41
CA LEU A 486 -17.61 -11.03 18.39
C LEU A 486 -17.82 -9.56 18.78
N GLY A 487 -16.90 -8.68 18.38
CA GLY A 487 -16.92 -7.25 18.64
C GLY A 487 -17.81 -6.46 17.68
N ASP A 488 -18.08 -5.23 18.06
CA ASP A 488 -18.99 -4.31 17.37
C ASP A 488 -18.26 -3.30 16.47
N MET A 489 -16.96 -3.12 16.72
CA MET A 489 -16.06 -2.29 15.93
C MET A 489 -14.68 -2.93 15.95
N ASP A 490 -14.00 -2.91 14.81
CA ASP A 490 -12.57 -3.15 14.72
C ASP A 490 -11.91 -1.96 14.05
N PHE A 491 -10.83 -1.45 14.65
CA PHE A 491 -10.03 -0.42 13.99
C PHE A 491 -8.55 -0.63 14.23
N LYS A 492 -7.77 -0.13 13.29
CA LYS A 492 -6.34 -0.36 13.15
C LYS A 492 -5.70 1.01 13.03
N VAL A 493 -4.73 1.28 13.89
CA VAL A 493 -4.00 2.54 13.91
C VAL A 493 -2.52 2.23 13.83
N ALA A 494 -1.87 2.82 12.83
CA ALA A 494 -0.44 2.81 12.67
C ALA A 494 0.11 4.23 12.79
N GLY A 495 1.33 4.36 13.29
CA GLY A 495 1.93 5.67 13.49
C GLY A 495 3.27 5.62 14.21
N THR A 496 3.85 6.79 14.34
CA THR A 496 5.09 7.04 15.07
C THR A 496 4.78 7.49 16.50
N ILE A 497 5.81 7.99 17.19
CA ILE A 497 5.66 8.67 18.46
C ILE A 497 4.91 10.02 18.33
N ASP A 498 4.98 10.67 17.17
CA ASP A 498 4.46 12.03 16.98
C ASP A 498 3.05 12.05 16.41
N GLY A 499 2.63 11.01 15.69
CA GLY A 499 1.27 10.95 15.17
C GLY A 499 0.93 9.69 14.39
N ILE A 500 -0.25 9.71 13.79
CA ILE A 500 -0.82 8.62 12.99
C ILE A 500 -0.28 8.69 11.57
N THR A 501 0.08 7.54 11.01
CA THR A 501 0.47 7.39 9.61
C THR A 501 -0.52 6.59 8.78
N GLY A 502 -1.25 5.66 9.39
CA GLY A 502 -2.26 4.86 8.73
C GLY A 502 -3.45 4.56 9.64
N PHE A 503 -4.64 4.56 9.06
CA PHE A 503 -5.88 4.34 9.81
C PHE A 503 -6.86 3.51 9.00
N GLN A 504 -7.51 2.55 9.66
CA GLN A 504 -8.60 1.79 9.10
C GLN A 504 -9.60 1.46 10.21
N MET A 505 -10.89 1.64 9.95
CA MET A 505 -11.96 1.32 10.90
C MET A 505 -13.13 0.68 10.16
N ASP A 506 -13.72 -0.34 10.76
CA ASP A 506 -14.95 -1.00 10.35
C ASP A 506 -15.90 -1.08 11.56
N ILE A 507 -17.12 -0.57 11.38
CA ILE A 507 -18.16 -0.53 12.40
C ILE A 507 -19.29 -1.46 11.97
N LYS A 508 -19.67 -2.38 12.86
CA LYS A 508 -20.69 -3.41 12.61
C LYS A 508 -22.06 -3.05 13.19
N ILE A 509 -22.14 -2.03 14.04
CA ILE A 509 -23.37 -1.58 14.72
C ILE A 509 -23.60 -0.08 14.54
N GLU A 510 -24.85 0.35 14.68
CA GLU A 510 -25.17 1.77 14.75
C GLU A 510 -24.89 2.36 16.14
N GLY A 511 -24.68 3.68 16.21
CA GLY A 511 -24.70 4.42 17.48
C GLY A 511 -23.37 4.45 18.25
N ILE A 512 -22.24 4.43 17.56
CA ILE A 512 -20.93 4.73 18.18
C ILE A 512 -20.77 6.25 18.26
N SER A 513 -20.72 6.79 19.47
CA SER A 513 -20.53 8.23 19.68
C SER A 513 -19.08 8.64 19.40
N PHE A 514 -18.87 9.92 19.07
CA PHE A 514 -17.52 10.47 18.90
C PHE A 514 -16.69 10.42 20.19
N GLU A 515 -17.33 10.43 21.37
CA GLU A 515 -16.67 10.24 22.65
C GLU A 515 -16.06 8.83 22.79
N ILE A 516 -16.78 7.80 22.34
CA ILE A 516 -16.25 6.43 22.32
C ILE A 516 -15.05 6.35 21.37
N LEU A 517 -15.14 6.98 20.20
CA LEU A 517 -14.05 7.02 19.23
C LEU A 517 -12.81 7.74 19.78
N GLU A 518 -12.99 8.88 20.45
CA GLU A 518 -11.91 9.62 21.11
C GLU A 518 -11.20 8.77 22.17
N LYS A 519 -11.96 8.12 23.05
CA LYS A 519 -11.41 7.21 24.06
C LYS A 519 -10.65 6.06 23.40
N ALA A 520 -11.19 5.53 22.30
CA ALA A 520 -10.57 4.44 21.57
C ALA A 520 -9.23 4.85 20.92
N LEU A 521 -9.18 6.03 20.28
CA LEU A 521 -7.96 6.59 19.70
C LEU A 521 -6.87 6.83 20.75
N ASN A 522 -7.23 7.40 21.90
CA ASN A 522 -6.29 7.62 23.00
C ASN A 522 -5.74 6.32 23.57
N GLN A 523 -6.58 5.31 23.74
CA GLN A 523 -6.15 3.97 24.16
C GLN A 523 -5.25 3.30 23.10
N ALA A 524 -5.56 3.49 21.81
CA ALA A 524 -4.74 3.02 20.70
C ALA A 524 -3.36 3.68 20.69
N LYS A 525 -3.28 4.99 20.95
CA LYS A 525 -2.02 5.72 21.09
C LYS A 525 -1.15 5.11 22.18
N ALA A 526 -1.71 4.88 23.38
CA ALA A 526 -0.97 4.27 24.48
C ALA A 526 -0.41 2.89 24.11
N GLY A 527 -1.23 2.03 23.48
CA GLY A 527 -0.79 0.71 23.02
C GLY A 527 0.26 0.78 21.89
N ARG A 528 0.11 1.71 20.94
CA ARG A 528 1.09 1.96 19.86
C ARG A 528 2.44 2.38 20.42
N LEU A 529 2.47 3.32 21.36
CA LEU A 529 3.70 3.79 22.02
C LEU A 529 4.38 2.68 22.83
N HIS A 530 3.59 1.81 23.49
CA HIS A 530 4.14 0.65 24.18
C HIS A 530 4.85 -0.31 23.22
N ILE A 531 4.25 -0.60 22.06
CA ILE A 531 4.85 -1.45 21.03
C ILE A 531 6.12 -0.81 20.45
N LEU A 532 6.09 0.50 20.18
CA LEU A 532 7.28 1.24 19.72
C LEU A 532 8.42 1.17 20.73
N GLY A 533 8.12 1.22 22.03
CA GLY A 533 9.10 1.03 23.10
C GLY A 533 9.86 -0.29 22.96
N ILE A 534 9.12 -1.40 22.83
CA ILE A 534 9.70 -2.74 22.66
C ILE A 534 10.48 -2.86 21.34
N MET A 535 9.98 -2.28 20.25
CA MET A 535 10.70 -2.26 18.97
C MET A 535 12.04 -1.52 19.06
N ASN A 536 12.07 -0.39 19.78
CA ASN A 536 13.27 0.41 19.97
C ASN A 536 14.35 -0.30 20.81
N GLU A 537 13.95 -1.23 21.69
CA GLU A 537 14.89 -2.09 22.43
C GLU A 537 15.66 -3.03 21.48
N ALA A 538 15.02 -3.48 20.40
CA ALA A 538 15.65 -4.32 19.38
C ALA A 538 16.52 -3.51 18.39
N ILE A 539 16.00 -2.38 17.90
CA ILE A 539 16.72 -1.45 17.02
C ILE A 539 16.12 -0.05 17.10
N SER A 540 16.92 0.92 17.56
CA SER A 540 16.48 2.31 17.75
C SER A 540 16.81 3.23 16.57
N LYS A 541 17.74 2.83 15.70
CA LYS A 541 18.12 3.55 14.48
C LYS A 541 18.43 2.55 13.35
N PRO A 542 18.18 2.92 12.08
CA PRO A 542 18.61 2.11 10.95
C PRO A 542 20.10 1.75 11.04
N ARG A 543 20.48 0.57 10.53
CA ARG A 543 21.89 0.20 10.40
C ARG A 543 22.62 1.22 9.51
N GLU A 544 23.83 1.60 9.90
CA GLU A 544 24.64 2.59 9.17
C GLU A 544 25.06 2.10 7.78
N SER A 545 25.26 0.79 7.63
CA SER A 545 25.65 0.15 6.38
C SER A 545 24.52 -0.71 5.83
N LEU A 546 24.32 -0.64 4.52
CA LEU A 546 23.45 -1.58 3.80
C LEU A 546 24.03 -2.99 3.83
N SER A 547 23.16 -3.98 3.62
CA SER A 547 23.58 -5.37 3.43
C SER A 547 24.61 -5.49 2.30
N LYS A 548 25.63 -6.33 2.49
CA LYS A 548 26.62 -6.64 1.45
C LYS A 548 26.04 -7.27 0.18
N TYR A 549 24.81 -7.78 0.26
CA TYR A 549 24.08 -8.34 -0.87
C TYR A 549 23.21 -7.30 -1.59
N ALA A 550 22.99 -6.12 -0.99
CA ALA A 550 22.28 -5.05 -1.63
C ALA A 550 23.10 -4.46 -2.80
N PRO A 551 22.43 -3.99 -3.87
CA PRO A 551 23.10 -3.23 -4.92
C PRO A 551 23.84 -2.04 -4.34
N HIS A 552 25.09 -1.83 -4.74
CA HIS A 552 25.84 -0.64 -4.37
C HIS A 552 25.46 0.46 -5.36
N LEU A 553 24.73 1.48 -4.90
CA LEU A 553 24.41 2.66 -5.67
C LEU A 553 25.42 3.77 -5.39
N ILE A 554 25.97 4.33 -6.46
CA ILE A 554 26.83 5.50 -6.42
C ILE A 554 26.17 6.58 -7.28
N SER A 555 25.81 7.70 -6.65
CA SER A 555 25.30 8.86 -7.36
C SER A 555 26.44 9.86 -7.65
N ILE A 556 26.40 10.47 -8.83
CA ILE A 556 27.22 11.62 -9.20
C ILE A 556 26.35 12.66 -9.88
N LYS A 557 26.64 13.94 -9.64
CA LYS A 557 26.02 15.04 -10.37
C LYS A 557 26.93 15.47 -11.50
N VAL A 558 26.37 15.62 -12.69
CA VAL A 558 27.03 16.14 -13.89
C VAL A 558 26.26 17.35 -14.38
N GLU A 559 26.90 18.19 -15.19
CA GLU A 559 26.22 19.32 -15.82
C GLU A 559 25.20 18.81 -16.86
N THR A 560 24.04 19.47 -16.96
CA THR A 560 22.91 19.00 -17.77
C THR A 560 23.23 18.94 -19.26
N ASP A 561 24.14 19.79 -19.74
CA ASP A 561 24.63 19.80 -21.11
C ASP A 561 25.54 18.59 -21.43
N GLN A 562 26.11 17.94 -20.41
CA GLN A 562 26.98 16.78 -20.54
C GLN A 562 26.22 15.44 -20.56
N ILE A 563 24.93 15.43 -20.23
CA ILE A 563 24.08 14.23 -20.24
C ILE A 563 24.13 13.53 -21.61
N GLY A 564 24.07 14.32 -22.69
CA GLY A 564 24.10 13.79 -24.06
C GLY A 564 25.38 13.01 -24.39
N MET A 565 26.51 13.38 -23.77
CA MET A 565 27.78 12.66 -23.93
C MET A 565 27.74 11.28 -23.26
N ILE A 566 27.09 11.19 -22.09
CA ILE A 566 26.98 9.96 -21.31
C ILE A 566 26.06 8.95 -22.00
N ILE A 567 24.92 9.41 -22.52
CA ILE A 567 23.97 8.58 -23.26
C ILE A 567 24.59 8.14 -24.60
N GLY A 568 25.15 9.10 -25.34
CA GLY A 568 25.68 8.91 -26.68
C GLY A 568 24.59 8.65 -27.73
N PRO A 569 24.96 8.58 -29.03
CA PRO A 569 24.00 8.38 -30.11
C PRO A 569 23.21 7.07 -29.94
N GLY A 570 21.88 7.18 -29.80
CA GLY A 570 20.98 6.04 -29.62
C GLY A 570 21.21 5.21 -28.34
N GLY A 571 21.84 5.79 -27.30
CA GLY A 571 22.16 5.08 -26.06
C GLY A 571 23.35 4.13 -26.15
N LYS A 572 24.15 4.19 -27.22
CA LYS A 572 25.27 3.26 -27.44
C LYS A 572 26.35 3.37 -26.37
N THR A 573 26.65 4.59 -25.90
CA THR A 573 27.70 4.84 -24.90
C THR A 573 27.28 4.32 -23.53
N ILE A 574 26.08 4.67 -23.06
CA ILE A 574 25.55 4.19 -21.77
C ILE A 574 25.42 2.67 -21.74
N GLN A 575 24.87 2.04 -22.78
CA GLN A 575 24.81 0.57 -22.88
C GLN A 575 26.19 -0.07 -22.94
N GLY A 576 27.16 0.59 -23.59
CA GLY A 576 28.56 0.17 -23.62
C GLY A 576 29.19 0.15 -22.23
N MET A 577 29.01 1.23 -21.45
CA MET A 577 29.49 1.33 -20.07
C MET A 577 28.82 0.29 -19.15
N GLN A 578 27.50 0.13 -19.26
CA GLN A 578 26.75 -0.87 -18.49
C GLN A 578 27.31 -2.29 -18.72
N ARG A 579 27.59 -2.65 -19.98
CA ARG A 579 28.21 -3.95 -20.32
C ARG A 579 29.66 -4.06 -19.84
N LEU A 580 30.47 -3.01 -20.00
CA LEU A 580 31.90 -3.03 -19.68
C LEU A 580 32.15 -3.16 -18.17
N PHE A 581 31.38 -2.43 -17.37
CA PHE A 581 31.57 -2.38 -15.92
C PHE A 581 30.63 -3.30 -15.14
N GLY A 582 29.66 -3.95 -15.80
CA GLY A 582 28.66 -4.78 -15.15
C GLY A 582 27.79 -3.96 -14.18
N VAL A 583 27.34 -2.80 -14.65
CA VAL A 583 26.57 -1.83 -13.86
C VAL A 583 25.26 -1.48 -14.57
N ASP A 584 24.31 -0.98 -13.80
CA ASP A 584 23.11 -0.32 -14.30
C ASP A 584 23.27 1.19 -14.11
N ILE A 585 22.98 1.97 -15.15
CA ILE A 585 23.18 3.43 -15.14
C ILE A 585 21.83 4.06 -15.45
N ASN A 586 21.31 4.84 -14.51
CA ASN A 586 20.14 5.67 -14.72
C ASN A 586 20.52 7.15 -14.62
N ILE A 587 20.06 7.96 -15.57
CA ILE A 587 20.36 9.40 -15.62
C ILE A 587 19.04 10.15 -15.51
N ASN A 588 18.98 11.07 -14.55
CA ASN A 588 17.85 11.98 -14.38
C ASN A 588 18.11 13.27 -15.18
N ASP A 589 17.03 13.96 -15.57
CA ASP A 589 17.09 15.19 -16.37
C ASP A 589 17.76 16.37 -15.62
N ASP A 590 17.89 16.28 -14.30
CA ASP A 590 18.57 17.24 -13.43
C ASP A 590 20.10 17.04 -13.37
N GLY A 591 20.64 16.09 -14.13
CA GLY A 591 22.06 15.76 -14.17
C GLY A 591 22.52 14.78 -13.09
N VAL A 592 21.61 14.18 -12.31
CA VAL A 592 21.97 13.12 -11.36
C VAL A 592 22.10 11.78 -12.09
N VAL A 593 23.29 11.18 -12.03
CA VAL A 593 23.60 9.86 -12.59
C VAL A 593 23.73 8.85 -11.46
N ASN A 594 22.84 7.87 -11.44
CA ASN A 594 22.80 6.76 -10.48
C ASN A 594 23.43 5.51 -11.11
N ILE A 595 24.53 5.03 -10.52
CA ILE A 595 25.27 3.85 -10.97
C ILE A 595 25.05 2.74 -9.95
N ALA A 596 24.29 1.71 -10.30
CA ALA A 596 24.06 0.55 -9.46
C ALA A 596 24.94 -0.63 -9.90
N SER A 597 25.55 -1.34 -8.95
CA SER A 597 26.26 -2.58 -9.25
C SER A 597 26.11 -3.60 -8.13
N PRO A 598 26.01 -4.91 -8.43
CA PRO A 598 26.15 -5.96 -7.41
C PRO A 598 27.59 -6.01 -6.84
N ASN A 599 28.58 -5.44 -7.53
CA ASN A 599 29.96 -5.33 -7.07
C ASN A 599 30.38 -3.86 -6.90
N ALA A 600 30.74 -3.46 -5.67
CA ALA A 600 31.20 -2.11 -5.35
C ALA A 600 32.36 -1.62 -6.25
N GLU A 601 33.23 -2.51 -6.72
CA GLU A 601 34.35 -2.16 -7.59
C GLU A 601 33.90 -1.71 -8.99
N GLY A 602 32.87 -2.37 -9.54
CA GLY A 602 32.31 -2.03 -10.86
C GLY A 602 31.70 -0.64 -10.87
N ALA A 603 30.89 -0.33 -9.85
CA ALA A 603 30.30 1.01 -9.68
C ALA A 603 31.37 2.11 -9.54
N LYS A 604 32.44 1.87 -8.76
CA LYS A 604 33.56 2.83 -8.60
C LYS A 604 34.30 3.08 -9.92
N LYS A 605 34.61 2.02 -10.68
CA LYS A 605 35.28 2.17 -11.99
C LYS A 605 34.41 2.94 -12.98
N CYS A 606 33.11 2.65 -13.02
CA CYS A 606 32.18 3.38 -13.87
C CYS A 606 32.05 4.86 -13.46
N LYS A 607 32.00 5.15 -12.15
CA LYS A 607 31.99 6.52 -11.62
C LYS A 607 33.19 7.33 -12.11
N GLU A 608 34.40 6.78 -11.97
CA GLU A 608 35.61 7.49 -12.42
C GLU A 608 35.68 7.61 -13.94
N TYR A 609 35.19 6.61 -14.69
CA TYR A 609 35.07 6.72 -16.14
C TYR A 609 34.13 7.85 -16.58
N ILE A 610 32.95 7.96 -15.94
CA ILE A 610 32.00 9.04 -16.25
C ILE A 610 32.61 10.39 -15.88
N LYS A 611 33.26 10.52 -14.71
CA LYS A 611 33.97 11.75 -14.35
C LYS A 611 35.05 12.14 -15.35
N GLN A 612 35.83 11.19 -15.84
CA GLN A 612 36.85 11.47 -16.85
C GLN A 612 36.22 11.92 -18.18
N MET A 613 35.10 11.31 -18.57
CA MET A 613 34.36 11.68 -19.77
C MET A 613 33.74 13.09 -19.67
N THR A 614 33.23 13.45 -18.48
CA THR A 614 32.61 14.76 -18.21
C THR A 614 33.63 15.83 -17.80
N ALA A 615 34.84 15.46 -17.39
CA ALA A 615 35.89 16.40 -17.03
C ALA A 615 36.31 17.25 -18.24
N THR A 616 36.29 18.57 -18.09
CA THR A 616 36.76 19.50 -19.13
C THR A 616 38.28 19.55 -19.09
N PRO A 617 39.00 19.22 -20.19
CA PRO A 617 40.45 19.31 -20.21
C PRO A 617 40.94 20.73 -19.94
N GLU A 618 41.84 20.92 -18.97
CA GLU A 618 42.41 22.21 -18.59
C GLU A 618 43.70 22.50 -19.37
N VAL A 619 43.80 23.72 -19.91
CA VAL A 619 44.98 24.17 -20.63
C VAL A 619 46.16 24.25 -19.66
N GLY A 620 47.25 23.54 -19.98
CA GLY A 620 48.45 23.45 -19.16
C GLY A 620 48.59 22.14 -18.38
N GLU A 621 47.53 21.34 -18.27
CA GLU A 621 47.56 20.04 -17.59
C GLU A 621 48.21 18.96 -18.46
N ILE A 622 48.80 17.96 -17.80
CA ILE A 622 49.48 16.82 -18.42
C ILE A 622 48.57 15.60 -18.36
N TYR A 623 48.34 14.97 -19.49
CA TYR A 623 47.50 13.77 -19.61
C TYR A 623 48.31 12.57 -20.13
N ASP A 624 48.04 11.39 -19.57
CA ASP A 624 48.48 10.09 -20.10
C ASP A 624 47.46 9.61 -21.13
N GLY A 625 47.73 9.85 -22.42
CA GLY A 625 46.81 9.51 -23.50
C GLY A 625 47.22 8.30 -24.34
N VAL A 626 46.29 7.75 -25.11
CA VAL A 626 46.54 6.64 -26.05
C VAL A 626 46.40 7.14 -27.48
N ILE A 627 47.33 6.76 -28.37
CA ILE A 627 47.26 7.15 -29.77
C ILE A 627 46.16 6.35 -30.48
N THR A 628 45.09 7.02 -30.89
CA THR A 628 43.96 6.39 -31.57
C THR A 628 44.17 6.30 -33.07
N LYS A 629 44.83 7.29 -33.67
CA LYS A 629 45.08 7.33 -35.12
C LYS A 629 46.31 8.15 -35.47
N ILE A 630 47.12 7.66 -36.41
CA ILE A 630 48.28 8.39 -36.93
C ILE A 630 47.99 8.94 -38.33
N MET A 631 48.37 10.20 -38.57
CA MET A 631 48.31 10.89 -39.86
C MET A 631 49.68 11.50 -40.19
N ASP A 632 49.91 11.86 -41.45
CA ASP A 632 51.20 12.40 -41.90
C ASP A 632 51.62 13.69 -41.17
N PHE A 633 50.65 14.46 -40.65
CA PHE A 633 50.88 15.74 -39.98
C PHE A 633 50.82 15.66 -38.44
N GLY A 634 50.52 14.50 -37.85
CA GLY A 634 50.40 14.35 -36.40
C GLY A 634 49.72 13.06 -35.94
N ALA A 635 49.61 12.88 -34.64
CA ALA A 635 48.89 11.77 -34.01
C ALA A 635 47.65 12.30 -33.27
N PHE A 636 46.51 11.62 -33.42
CA PHE A 636 45.37 11.80 -32.54
C PHE A 636 45.59 10.99 -31.28
N VAL A 637 45.52 11.67 -30.14
CA VAL A 637 45.72 11.09 -28.82
C VAL A 637 44.44 11.28 -28.02
N GLU A 638 43.84 10.18 -27.58
CA GLU A 638 42.73 10.22 -26.63
C GLU A 638 43.28 10.49 -25.23
N ILE A 639 43.00 11.69 -24.71
CA ILE A 639 43.49 12.16 -23.40
C ILE A 639 42.51 11.87 -22.27
N LEU A 640 41.22 11.80 -22.60
CA LEU A 640 40.11 11.41 -21.73
C LEU A 640 39.10 10.62 -22.59
N PRO A 641 38.27 9.74 -22.00
CA PRO A 641 37.29 8.97 -22.75
C PRO A 641 36.43 9.84 -23.67
N GLY A 642 36.52 9.61 -24.97
CA GLY A 642 35.77 10.35 -25.99
C GLY A 642 36.30 11.75 -26.33
N LYS A 643 37.46 12.17 -25.79
CA LYS A 643 38.12 13.44 -26.11
C LYS A 643 39.49 13.21 -26.73
N GLU A 644 39.55 13.43 -28.05
CA GLU A 644 40.79 13.33 -28.83
C GLU A 644 41.43 14.70 -29.04
N GLY A 645 42.73 14.79 -28.78
CA GLY A 645 43.54 15.94 -29.14
C GLY A 645 44.55 15.62 -30.24
N LEU A 646 44.93 16.64 -31.00
CA LEU A 646 45.93 16.52 -32.05
C LEU A 646 47.32 16.84 -31.49
N LEU A 647 48.20 15.84 -31.47
CA LEU A 647 49.63 16.02 -31.30
C LEU A 647 50.27 16.27 -32.68
N HIS A 648 50.46 17.55 -33.01
CA HIS A 648 51.05 17.94 -34.29
C HIS A 648 52.52 17.49 -34.39
N ILE A 649 53.00 17.15 -35.59
CA ILE A 649 54.36 16.63 -35.81
C ILE A 649 55.48 17.53 -35.26
N SER A 650 55.25 18.85 -35.23
CA SER A 650 56.20 19.83 -34.66
C SER A 650 56.23 19.91 -33.13
N GLN A 651 55.30 19.23 -32.45
CA GLN A 651 55.12 19.23 -30.99
C GLN A 651 55.46 17.88 -30.35
N ILE A 652 56.03 16.94 -31.13
CA ILE A 652 56.40 15.60 -30.67
C ILE A 652 57.74 15.58 -29.92
N ASP A 653 58.75 16.29 -30.42
CA ASP A 653 60.13 16.24 -29.92
C ASP A 653 60.85 17.59 -30.17
N ASN A 654 61.96 17.83 -29.48
CA ASN A 654 62.83 18.99 -29.68
C ASN A 654 63.60 18.93 -31.01
N LYS A 655 63.81 17.73 -31.55
CA LYS A 655 64.44 17.48 -32.86
C LYS A 655 63.41 17.52 -33.99
N ARG A 656 63.85 17.79 -35.23
CA ARG A 656 62.97 17.79 -36.41
C ARG A 656 62.48 16.37 -36.71
N VAL A 657 61.21 16.12 -36.43
CA VAL A 657 60.53 14.85 -36.73
C VAL A 657 60.11 14.81 -38.20
N ASN A 658 60.54 13.79 -38.94
CA ASN A 658 60.17 13.62 -40.36
C ASN A 658 58.91 12.76 -40.54
N LYS A 659 58.71 11.73 -39.70
CA LYS A 659 57.50 10.90 -39.70
C LYS A 659 57.05 10.60 -38.27
N VAL A 660 55.75 10.67 -38.03
CA VAL A 660 55.13 10.36 -36.73
C VAL A 660 55.28 8.87 -36.39
N THR A 661 55.27 8.01 -37.40
CA THR A 661 55.45 6.55 -37.29
C THR A 661 56.82 6.13 -36.75
N ASP A 662 57.82 7.02 -36.81
CA ASP A 662 59.16 6.74 -36.29
C ASP A 662 59.18 6.77 -34.75
N TYR A 663 58.20 7.43 -34.14
CA TYR A 663 58.11 7.66 -32.70
C TYR A 663 57.00 6.87 -32.04
N PHE A 664 55.90 6.62 -32.76
CA PHE A 664 54.70 6.01 -32.19
C PHE A 664 53.98 5.07 -33.15
N LYS A 665 53.22 4.15 -32.58
CA LYS A 665 52.24 3.28 -33.24
C LYS A 665 50.84 3.54 -32.69
N GLU A 666 49.83 3.21 -33.48
CA GLU A 666 48.45 3.22 -32.99
C GLU A 666 48.31 2.25 -31.81
N GLY A 667 47.74 2.74 -30.71
CA GLY A 667 47.65 2.04 -29.43
C GLY A 667 48.76 2.36 -28.42
N ASP A 668 49.80 3.12 -28.79
CA ASP A 668 50.87 3.50 -27.85
C ASP A 668 50.38 4.52 -26.82
N LYS A 669 50.88 4.40 -25.58
CA LYS A 669 50.65 5.36 -24.49
C LYS A 669 51.67 6.49 -24.53
N VAL A 670 51.22 7.75 -24.43
CA VAL A 670 52.07 8.94 -24.49
C VAL A 670 51.61 10.00 -23.49
N ARG A 671 52.57 10.60 -22.76
CA ARG A 671 52.32 11.78 -21.92
C ARG A 671 52.37 13.05 -22.76
N VAL A 672 51.31 13.86 -22.67
CA VAL A 672 51.11 15.06 -23.48
C VAL A 672 50.50 16.18 -22.63
N LYS A 673 50.96 17.41 -22.84
CA LYS A 673 50.41 18.61 -22.22
C LYS A 673 49.40 19.27 -23.14
N LEU A 674 48.26 19.71 -22.61
CA LEU A 674 47.27 20.46 -23.38
C LEU A 674 47.70 21.92 -23.54
N LEU A 675 47.95 22.37 -24.77
CA LEU A 675 48.43 23.73 -25.05
C LEU A 675 47.30 24.74 -25.26
N LYS A 676 46.24 24.34 -25.97
CA LYS A 676 45.15 25.25 -26.34
C LYS A 676 43.89 24.49 -26.72
N VAL A 677 42.75 25.10 -26.44
CA VAL A 677 41.42 24.67 -26.89
C VAL A 677 40.88 25.71 -27.86
N GLU A 678 40.63 25.33 -29.12
CA GLU A 678 40.04 26.19 -30.14
C GLU A 678 38.88 25.48 -30.83
N ASN A 679 37.66 26.06 -30.80
CA ASN A 679 36.47 25.51 -31.45
C ASN A 679 36.22 24.02 -31.15
N GLY A 680 36.45 23.58 -29.91
CA GLY A 680 36.29 22.18 -29.49
C GLY A 680 37.42 21.24 -29.90
N LYS A 681 38.51 21.75 -30.48
CA LYS A 681 39.73 20.97 -30.81
C LYS A 681 40.82 21.19 -29.77
N PHE A 682 41.41 20.10 -29.30
CA PHE A 682 42.47 20.09 -28.31
C PHE A 682 43.85 20.00 -28.99
N SER A 683 44.72 20.98 -28.75
CA SER A 683 46.10 20.98 -29.28
C SER A 683 47.07 20.47 -28.22
N LEU A 684 47.79 19.40 -28.52
CA LEU A 684 48.65 18.69 -27.57
C LEU A 684 50.14 18.90 -27.87
N SER A 685 50.98 18.88 -26.84
CA SER A 685 52.44 18.88 -26.98
C SER A 685 53.12 17.94 -26.02
N ARG A 686 54.02 17.12 -26.56
CA ARG A 686 54.99 16.33 -25.80
C ARG A 686 56.30 17.11 -25.62
N LYS A 687 56.61 17.99 -26.56
CA LYS A 687 57.83 18.81 -26.55
C LYS A 687 57.98 19.65 -25.27
N GLU A 688 56.89 20.21 -24.74
CA GLU A 688 56.94 20.97 -23.48
C GLU A 688 57.29 20.13 -22.24
N LEU A 689 57.26 18.80 -22.36
CA LEU A 689 57.62 17.86 -21.31
C LEU A 689 59.06 17.33 -21.47
N LEU A 690 59.82 17.80 -22.46
CA LEU A 690 61.16 17.32 -22.78
C LEU A 690 62.20 18.43 -22.51
N ASN A 691 63.28 18.10 -21.80
CA ASN A 691 64.43 19.00 -21.61
C ASN A 691 65.19 19.22 -22.93
N GLU A 692 66.16 20.15 -22.99
CA GLU A 692 66.94 20.43 -24.21
C GLU A 692 67.67 19.20 -24.80
N ALA A 693 67.86 18.13 -24.01
CA ALA A 693 68.44 16.86 -24.43
C ALA A 693 67.41 15.84 -24.96
N GLY A 694 66.11 16.10 -24.84
CA GLY A 694 65.03 15.21 -25.27
C GLY A 694 64.58 14.18 -24.22
N GLU A 695 64.93 14.39 -22.96
CA GLU A 695 64.54 13.53 -21.84
C GLU A 695 63.31 14.10 -21.11
N GLU A 696 62.41 13.24 -20.61
CA GLU A 696 61.23 13.68 -19.85
C GLU A 696 61.65 14.50 -18.62
N ILE A 697 61.08 15.71 -18.51
CA ILE A 697 61.22 16.57 -17.33
C ILE A 697 60.40 15.91 -16.21
N THR A 698 61.05 15.15 -15.32
CA THR A 698 60.40 14.65 -14.10
C THR A 698 60.28 15.80 -13.10
N LYS A 699 59.08 16.38 -13.00
CA LYS A 699 58.67 17.17 -11.84
C LYS A 699 57.28 16.75 -11.40
#